data_AF-A0A7C3IFF6-F1
#
_entry.id   AF-A0A7C3IFF6-F1
#
_cell.length_a   1.000
_cell.length_b   1.000
_cell.length_c   1.000
_cell.angle_alpha   90.00
_cell.angle_beta   90.00
_cell.angle_gamma   90.00
#
_symmetry.space_group_name_H-M   'P 1'
#
loop_
_entity.id
_entity.type
_entity.pdbx_description
1 polymer ?
#
loop_
_entity_poly.entity_id
_entity_poly.type
_entity_poly.pdbx_seq_one_letter_code
_entity_poly.pdbx_strand_id
1 'polypeptide(L)'
;MNPNPSIPGRKFPSALPRVLWITLALGLGAARPGRAQPTDSPGSSPPAAEEWHVVERGQDFAVFQRFRARAQADGSLRWQPGGRYTLLENGLHYRDPVSGQWQESRDLIESFPDGAIARYGPLRALFSHDLNAESVFDLETPAGARLRGGLRALVWLDEATGRRQLLAGVKASAPLELVPPNWLVARDAFDGAAADVVLEWRHDRFSQSVVLRKLPLPPAGLAPGTTRLVVVTEFLEAPEPEIQRVAVPGAGGVVVSDDVGIHFDGASILQGHAFAVRAGSEWALQVGAGGAPGEAVEVRKVWTPDGAGGAMLEESVAWEALARLAAELPRQARAAAPGERDWRSARAERVSARRPVEVAQLPYRPAGVVVDFVTIPDDGIPTTFGMGQTYYIRTYYYNGSAVTFQPGCVIKFKHNAYLLLYGPVSFPDTLQTPVFTSRNDDSFGEKIAGVANEPDSDGDPSKHRAAQALWIYYVDFSTTVRNARFRWAQTGIQYDVNPGVYITHTLQRSRLAHCSVGVYANLQNATLVLNQVEEHNVPTPITCPGYPHYPCGNISGIIKPAFYMTNNFRGIDGIDWETGGDDAGFVADTMGAVGNNYFVELLNGMVAVFEKNTGRRIRQARTKAFFYVSLGENPPDIYPKGSMTDPRIVYDPHSQRWFAAQIDSGSGKALLAVSKHADPVPLGAEPDLADTSWIAANWTKYLVPINHQTINDTDFLTMGLDKNGVYIAVLHRPGAPANWLATLAAIPKPPLVNQQAGPVQPANSGNIFQFDLGDRQSVIQPAVNLDANPVNDVAWLVLKAAPSSSPPYQPGKIRYARLKWNSVTSLFELQSPSSPWNDVSGNPPPPYFDIVFQQSLKAPQQPADAEHNLKVQLADVGSRLMNAVVRTVGGATYLWTCHHVGLDGGSNERYDGGTVDRSAIQWLRLQVTTGAQSLAYSAYGRVYDTASINPYWYYMPSVAVNAAGDMLLGFSASKATEYISAIWVGRRANGQISGPLLFQTGRAYVALNPRVVPPDDQQQPPIYSVRWGDYSATCVDPDGTRFWTTQEYAEKDPARPVRPNVMEANAWGTWIASVQP
;
A
#
# COMPACT_ATOMS: atom_id res chain seq x y z
N MET A 1 31.75 58.41 -24.88
CA MET A 1 32.37 59.45 -24.03
C MET A 1 32.53 58.87 -22.64
N ASN A 2 33.78 58.79 -22.17
CA ASN A 2 34.22 58.48 -20.79
C ASN A 2 33.67 59.51 -19.76
N PRO A 3 33.86 59.35 -18.42
CA PRO A 3 34.57 58.28 -17.70
C PRO A 3 33.90 57.77 -16.38
N ASN A 4 34.52 56.70 -15.87
CA ASN A 4 34.59 56.16 -14.49
C ASN A 4 34.58 57.19 -13.33
N PRO A 5 34.31 56.78 -12.06
CA PRO A 5 35.40 56.26 -11.23
C PRO A 5 35.08 55.15 -10.18
N SER A 6 36.14 54.39 -9.88
CA SER A 6 36.49 53.61 -8.67
C SER A 6 36.25 54.37 -7.34
N ILE A 7 36.16 53.82 -6.12
CA ILE A 7 37.09 52.92 -5.36
C ILE A 7 36.34 52.29 -4.11
N PRO A 8 36.96 51.69 -3.04
CA PRO A 8 36.73 50.29 -2.63
C PRO A 8 36.28 50.04 -1.17
N GLY A 9 35.98 48.78 -0.85
CA GLY A 9 36.30 48.15 0.46
C GLY A 9 35.32 48.30 1.63
N ARG A 10 34.90 47.16 2.20
CA ARG A 10 34.81 46.90 3.65
C ARG A 10 34.45 45.42 3.93
N LYS A 11 35.16 44.82 4.90
CA LYS A 11 34.94 43.49 5.48
C LYS A 11 33.88 43.53 6.61
N PHE A 12 33.39 42.33 6.94
CA PHE A 12 32.67 41.85 8.15
C PHE A 12 31.13 41.97 8.16
N PRO A 13 30.36 41.12 8.90
CA PRO A 13 30.62 39.78 9.47
C PRO A 13 29.43 38.78 9.28
N SER A 14 29.55 37.64 9.95
CA SER A 14 28.64 36.51 10.15
C SER A 14 27.18 36.80 10.59
N ALA A 15 26.32 35.83 10.22
CA ALA A 15 25.22 35.21 10.99
C ALA A 15 23.75 35.57 10.67
N LEU A 16 23.00 34.48 10.41
CA LEU A 16 21.57 34.19 10.62
C LEU A 16 20.56 34.44 9.46
N PRO A 17 19.49 33.61 9.39
CA PRO A 17 19.14 32.84 8.20
C PRO A 17 17.92 33.40 7.48
N ARG A 18 17.80 33.10 6.17
CA ARG A 18 16.56 33.30 5.42
C ARG A 18 16.10 32.00 4.78
N VAL A 19 15.08 31.45 5.42
CA VAL A 19 14.07 30.57 4.84
C VAL A 19 13.41 31.27 3.65
N LEU A 20 12.97 30.44 2.69
CA LEU A 20 12.03 30.69 1.59
C LEU A 20 12.67 30.89 0.20
N TRP A 21 12.86 29.77 -0.52
CA TRP A 21 12.76 29.73 -1.98
C TRP A 21 11.90 28.55 -2.41
N ILE A 22 10.74 28.87 -2.99
CA ILE A 22 9.87 27.98 -3.74
C ILE A 22 10.57 27.68 -5.07
N THR A 23 10.90 26.42 -5.33
CA THR A 23 11.48 26.00 -6.61
C THR A 23 10.37 25.62 -7.58
N LEU A 24 10.15 26.46 -8.60
CA LEU A 24 9.45 26.10 -9.83
C LEU A 24 10.53 25.56 -10.79
N ALA A 25 10.68 24.23 -10.90
CA ALA A 25 11.58 23.61 -11.87
C ALA A 25 10.78 23.18 -13.11
N LEU A 26 10.74 24.06 -14.11
CA LEU A 26 10.42 23.71 -15.51
C LEU A 26 11.62 22.97 -16.09
N GLY A 27 11.39 21.74 -16.55
CA GLY A 27 12.40 20.92 -17.20
C GLY A 27 12.81 21.46 -18.57
N LEU A 28 14.08 21.27 -18.91
CA LEU A 28 14.61 21.12 -20.27
C LEU A 28 16.09 20.74 -20.16
N GLY A 29 16.47 19.57 -20.70
CA GLY A 29 17.88 19.21 -20.89
C GLY A 29 18.31 17.78 -20.58
N ALA A 30 17.49 16.75 -20.83
CA ALA A 30 18.01 15.38 -20.94
C ALA A 30 18.52 15.16 -22.37
N ALA A 31 19.84 15.16 -22.55
CA ALA A 31 20.46 14.59 -23.75
C ALA A 31 20.10 13.11 -23.82
N ARG A 32 19.43 12.71 -24.92
CA ARG A 32 19.07 11.31 -25.20
C ARG A 32 20.36 10.48 -25.31
N PRO A 33 20.56 9.40 -24.51
CA PRO A 33 21.49 8.38 -24.92
C PRO A 33 20.89 7.66 -26.12
N GLY A 34 21.64 7.60 -27.21
CA GLY A 34 21.25 6.85 -28.41
C GLY A 34 20.91 5.41 -28.04
N ARG A 35 19.76 4.95 -28.53
CA ARG A 35 19.33 3.56 -28.44
C ARG A 35 20.34 2.71 -29.20
N ALA A 36 21.27 2.07 -28.51
CA ALA A 36 22.06 1.00 -29.10
C ALA A 36 21.09 -0.16 -29.40
N GLN A 37 20.88 -0.44 -30.69
CA GLN A 37 20.35 -1.75 -31.09
C GLN A 37 21.36 -2.80 -30.62
N PRO A 38 20.92 -3.96 -30.09
CA PRO A 38 21.82 -5.07 -29.85
C PRO A 38 22.43 -5.44 -31.20
N THR A 39 23.75 -5.35 -31.33
CA THR A 39 24.47 -6.00 -32.40
C THR A 39 24.40 -7.50 -32.13
N ASP A 40 23.63 -8.21 -32.95
CA ASP A 40 23.60 -9.67 -32.98
C ASP A 40 25.04 -10.20 -33.11
N SER A 41 25.55 -10.77 -32.01
CA SER A 41 26.67 -11.69 -32.07
C SER A 41 26.08 -13.07 -32.40
N PRO A 42 26.41 -13.68 -33.55
CA PRO A 42 25.89 -15.00 -33.90
C PRO A 42 26.58 -16.04 -33.02
N GLY A 43 25.92 -16.43 -31.92
CA GLY A 43 26.47 -17.45 -31.02
C GLY A 43 25.73 -17.68 -29.69
N SER A 44 24.72 -16.89 -29.31
CA SER A 44 23.90 -17.20 -28.13
C SER A 44 22.55 -17.78 -28.53
N SER A 45 22.25 -18.97 -28.01
CA SER A 45 20.95 -19.62 -28.11
C SER A 45 19.84 -18.66 -27.63
N PRO A 46 18.64 -18.65 -28.25
CA PRO A 46 17.53 -17.86 -27.72
C PRO A 46 17.25 -18.25 -26.26
N PRO A 47 16.92 -17.29 -25.38
CA PRO A 47 16.62 -17.58 -23.98
C PRO A 47 15.46 -18.58 -23.89
N ALA A 48 15.57 -19.54 -22.97
CA ALA A 48 14.52 -20.53 -22.72
C ALA A 48 13.21 -19.82 -22.30
N ALA A 49 12.07 -20.38 -22.71
CA ALA A 49 10.78 -19.78 -22.41
C ALA A 49 10.54 -19.68 -20.90
N GLU A 50 10.10 -18.51 -20.46
CA GLU A 50 9.62 -18.23 -19.09
C GLU A 50 10.66 -18.16 -17.96
N GLU A 51 11.95 -18.23 -18.26
CA GLU A 51 13.01 -18.00 -17.26
C GLU A 51 13.19 -16.52 -16.90
N TRP A 52 13.71 -16.27 -15.70
CA TRP A 52 14.05 -14.94 -15.20
C TRP A 52 15.53 -14.65 -15.49
N HIS A 53 15.81 -13.47 -16.04
CA HIS A 53 17.16 -13.04 -16.38
C HIS A 53 17.50 -11.71 -15.73
N VAL A 54 18.77 -11.53 -15.35
CA VAL A 54 19.29 -10.23 -14.94
C VAL A 54 19.52 -9.38 -16.18
N VAL A 55 18.79 -8.25 -16.29
CA VAL A 55 18.87 -7.33 -17.44
C VAL A 55 19.60 -6.03 -17.12
N GLU A 56 19.82 -5.75 -15.83
CA GLU A 56 20.52 -4.54 -15.36
C GLU A 56 21.21 -4.81 -14.02
N ARG A 57 22.36 -4.19 -13.81
CA ARG A 57 23.13 -4.24 -12.55
C ARG A 57 23.58 -2.82 -12.18
N GLY A 58 23.57 -2.53 -10.88
CA GLY A 58 24.21 -1.37 -10.27
C GLY A 58 24.81 -1.76 -8.92
N GLN A 59 25.47 -0.81 -8.24
CA GLN A 59 26.18 -1.08 -6.99
C GLN A 59 25.34 -1.87 -5.98
N ASP A 60 24.09 -1.45 -5.76
CA ASP A 60 23.24 -2.03 -4.72
C ASP A 60 22.05 -2.84 -5.27
N PHE A 61 22.02 -3.12 -6.59
CA PHE A 61 20.86 -3.75 -7.21
C PHE A 61 21.13 -4.65 -8.43
N ALA A 62 20.21 -5.58 -8.65
CA ALA A 62 20.04 -6.33 -9.90
C ALA A 62 18.58 -6.30 -10.36
N VAL A 63 18.32 -6.02 -11.63
CA VAL A 63 16.96 -6.06 -12.21
C VAL A 63 16.72 -7.40 -12.87
N PHE A 64 15.70 -8.11 -12.42
CA PHE A 64 15.23 -9.36 -12.99
C PHE A 64 14.04 -9.10 -13.92
N GLN A 65 14.07 -9.71 -15.10
CA GLN A 65 13.02 -9.63 -16.12
C GLN A 65 12.74 -11.03 -16.67
N ARG A 66 11.47 -11.42 -16.64
CA ARG A 66 10.99 -12.59 -17.38
C ARG A 66 10.53 -12.18 -18.76
N PHE A 67 10.69 -13.05 -19.76
CA PHE A 67 10.14 -12.86 -21.11
C PHE A 67 9.04 -13.89 -21.38
N ARG A 68 7.99 -13.45 -22.09
CA ARG A 68 6.90 -14.32 -22.55
C ARG A 68 6.93 -14.45 -24.07
N ALA A 69 6.84 -15.67 -24.56
CA ALA A 69 6.69 -15.93 -26.00
C ALA A 69 5.23 -15.73 -26.40
N ARG A 70 4.99 -14.95 -27.45
CA ARG A 70 3.68 -14.81 -28.09
C ARG A 70 3.75 -15.36 -29.51
N ALA A 71 2.91 -16.33 -29.82
CA ALA A 71 2.75 -16.79 -31.20
C ALA A 71 2.14 -15.69 -32.07
N GLN A 72 2.75 -15.46 -33.23
CA GLN A 72 2.26 -14.57 -34.27
C GLN A 72 1.39 -15.33 -35.27
N ALA A 73 0.65 -14.59 -36.10
CA ALA A 73 -0.26 -15.16 -37.11
C ALA A 73 0.47 -16.03 -38.15
N ASP A 74 1.77 -15.84 -38.34
CA ASP A 74 2.64 -16.63 -39.22
C ASP A 74 3.29 -17.84 -38.53
N GLY A 75 2.96 -18.10 -37.25
CA GLY A 75 3.54 -19.18 -36.44
C GLY A 75 4.88 -18.85 -35.79
N SER A 76 5.46 -17.67 -36.03
CA SER A 76 6.69 -17.24 -35.36
C SER A 76 6.44 -16.82 -33.90
N LEU A 77 7.45 -16.93 -33.03
CA LEU A 77 7.36 -16.47 -31.65
C LEU A 77 7.94 -15.06 -31.52
N ARG A 78 7.13 -14.13 -31.00
CA ARG A 78 7.58 -12.80 -30.56
C ARG A 78 7.73 -12.78 -29.05
N TRP A 79 8.95 -12.51 -28.58
CA TRP A 79 9.24 -12.36 -27.17
C TRP A 79 8.84 -10.96 -26.69
N GLN A 80 8.12 -10.90 -25.58
CA GLN A 80 7.72 -9.65 -24.94
C GLN A 80 8.18 -9.66 -23.47
N PRO A 81 8.62 -8.50 -22.93
CA PRO A 81 8.87 -8.38 -21.50
C PRO A 81 7.61 -8.75 -20.70
N GLY A 82 7.78 -9.61 -19.70
CA GLY A 82 6.77 -10.01 -18.72
C GLY A 82 7.03 -9.37 -17.36
N GLY A 83 6.91 -10.16 -16.29
CA GLY A 83 7.14 -9.72 -14.92
C GLY A 83 8.56 -9.18 -14.71
N ARG A 84 8.68 -8.15 -13.85
CA ARG A 84 9.94 -7.44 -13.57
C ARG A 84 10.04 -7.04 -12.09
N TYR A 85 11.16 -7.37 -11.45
CA TYR A 85 11.45 -6.91 -10.08
C TYR A 85 12.92 -6.54 -9.92
N THR A 86 13.24 -5.77 -8.88
CA THR A 86 14.60 -5.35 -8.55
C THR A 86 15.04 -5.99 -7.23
N LEU A 87 16.10 -6.81 -7.26
CA LEU A 87 16.80 -7.27 -6.06
C LEU A 87 17.64 -6.11 -5.50
N LEU A 88 17.54 -5.87 -4.20
CA LEU A 88 18.27 -4.84 -3.46
C LEU A 88 19.10 -5.47 -2.34
N GLU A 89 20.38 -5.11 -2.30
CA GLU A 89 21.36 -5.47 -1.27
C GLU A 89 22.51 -4.47 -1.37
N ASN A 90 22.87 -3.81 -0.26
CA ASN A 90 23.94 -2.79 -0.29
C ASN A 90 25.26 -3.44 -0.70
N GLY A 91 25.94 -2.84 -1.67
CA GLY A 91 27.19 -3.36 -2.22
C GLY A 91 27.08 -4.69 -2.96
N LEU A 92 25.88 -5.08 -3.44
CA LEU A 92 25.65 -6.30 -4.22
C LEU A 92 26.65 -6.48 -5.38
N HIS A 93 27.04 -5.38 -6.01
CA HIS A 93 28.07 -5.35 -7.04
C HIS A 93 29.13 -4.30 -6.74
N TYR A 94 30.33 -4.56 -7.24
CA TYR A 94 31.40 -3.57 -7.32
C TYR A 94 31.73 -3.31 -8.79
N ARG A 95 32.21 -2.10 -9.08
CA ARG A 95 32.67 -1.75 -10.42
C ARG A 95 34.11 -2.20 -10.57
N ASP A 96 34.35 -3.18 -11.43
CA ASP A 96 35.68 -3.73 -11.62
C ASP A 96 36.61 -2.65 -12.20
N PRO A 97 37.74 -2.32 -11.54
CA PRO A 97 38.58 -1.19 -11.91
C PRO A 97 39.31 -1.41 -13.25
N VAL A 98 39.39 -2.66 -13.73
CA VAL A 98 40.06 -2.99 -14.99
C VAL A 98 39.09 -2.92 -16.17
N SER A 99 37.95 -3.59 -16.07
CA SER A 99 36.95 -3.68 -17.16
C SER A 99 35.89 -2.59 -17.12
N GLY A 100 35.72 -1.90 -15.98
CA GLY A 100 34.66 -0.92 -15.75
C GLY A 100 33.24 -1.49 -15.64
N GLN A 101 33.10 -2.83 -15.66
CA GLN A 101 31.84 -3.55 -15.61
C GLN A 101 31.42 -3.87 -14.16
N TRP A 102 30.11 -3.98 -13.93
CA TRP A 102 29.58 -4.45 -12.65
C TRP A 102 29.81 -5.95 -12.48
N GLN A 103 30.44 -6.33 -11.38
CA GLN A 103 30.65 -7.72 -10.97
C GLN A 103 30.06 -7.95 -9.59
N GLU A 104 29.60 -9.18 -9.31
CA GLU A 104 29.07 -9.54 -7.99
C GLU A 104 30.16 -9.42 -6.93
N SER A 105 29.81 -8.79 -5.82
CA SER A 105 30.72 -8.63 -4.69
C SER A 105 30.95 -9.96 -3.97
N ARG A 106 32.08 -10.07 -3.28
CA ARG A 106 32.49 -11.29 -2.58
C ARG A 106 33.03 -10.92 -1.20
N ASP A 107 32.40 -11.45 -0.15
CA ASP A 107 32.87 -11.36 1.24
C ASP A 107 34.18 -12.13 1.41
N LEU A 108 35.30 -11.51 1.02
CA LEU A 108 36.60 -12.15 0.95
C LEU A 108 37.71 -11.17 1.31
N ILE A 109 38.51 -11.57 2.29
CA ILE A 109 39.83 -11.01 2.59
C ILE A 109 40.89 -11.99 2.08
N GLU A 110 41.88 -11.49 1.36
CA GLU A 110 43.01 -12.27 0.87
C GLU A 110 44.32 -11.78 1.50
N SER A 111 45.16 -12.71 1.92
CA SER A 111 46.55 -12.41 2.27
C SER A 111 47.34 -12.03 1.00
N PHE A 112 48.20 -11.03 1.09
CA PHE A 112 49.11 -10.62 0.03
C PHE A 112 50.45 -10.19 0.64
N PRO A 113 51.55 -10.05 -0.13
CA PRO A 113 52.89 -9.86 0.43
C PRO A 113 53.06 -8.75 1.49
N ASP A 114 52.25 -7.68 1.42
CA ASP A 114 52.36 -6.53 2.32
C ASP A 114 51.25 -6.48 3.41
N GLY A 115 50.39 -7.52 3.51
CA GLY A 115 49.34 -7.60 4.54
C GLY A 115 48.15 -8.46 4.12
N ALA A 116 46.94 -7.91 4.23
CA ALA A 116 45.71 -8.48 3.66
C ALA A 116 44.88 -7.42 2.92
N ILE A 117 44.05 -7.86 1.97
CA ILE A 117 43.27 -7.00 1.08
C ILE A 117 41.84 -7.53 0.93
N ALA A 118 40.87 -6.61 0.93
CA ALA A 118 39.51 -6.86 0.48
C ALA A 118 39.20 -5.93 -0.69
N ARG A 119 38.97 -6.51 -1.87
CA ARG A 119 38.84 -5.76 -3.14
C ARG A 119 37.61 -6.08 -3.98
N TYR A 120 36.79 -7.04 -3.54
CA TYR A 120 35.60 -7.49 -4.25
C TYR A 120 34.34 -6.87 -3.64
N GLY A 121 34.32 -5.55 -3.51
CA GLY A 121 33.23 -4.77 -2.92
C GLY A 121 33.41 -3.28 -3.18
N PRO A 122 32.35 -2.46 -2.99
CA PRO A 122 32.39 -1.03 -3.20
C PRO A 122 33.31 -0.30 -2.19
N LEU A 123 33.33 -0.73 -0.93
CA LEU A 123 34.29 -0.28 0.09
C LEU A 123 35.53 -1.19 0.04
N ARG A 124 36.64 -0.72 -0.51
CA ARG A 124 37.88 -1.53 -0.57
C ARG A 124 38.70 -1.32 0.69
N ALA A 125 39.43 -2.35 1.12
CA ALA A 125 40.23 -2.28 2.33
C ALA A 125 41.62 -2.90 2.15
N LEU A 126 42.63 -2.22 2.67
CA LEU A 126 43.96 -2.76 2.93
C LEU A 126 44.16 -2.90 4.43
N PHE A 127 44.76 -4.00 4.85
CA PHE A 127 45.02 -4.32 6.24
C PHE A 127 46.50 -4.61 6.45
N SER A 128 47.06 -4.05 7.52
CA SER A 128 48.39 -4.42 8.00
C SER A 128 48.38 -5.83 8.61
N HIS A 129 49.57 -6.43 8.75
CA HIS A 129 49.74 -7.74 9.38
C HIS A 129 49.74 -7.70 10.93
N ASP A 130 49.81 -6.53 11.54
CA ASP A 130 49.92 -6.34 12.98
C ASP A 130 49.01 -5.18 13.42
N LEU A 131 48.31 -5.36 14.54
CA LEU A 131 47.40 -4.36 15.10
C LEU A 131 48.15 -3.13 15.64
N ASN A 132 49.45 -3.24 15.95
CA ASN A 132 50.28 -2.11 16.36
C ASN A 132 50.91 -1.34 15.18
N ALA A 133 50.48 -1.63 13.94
CA ALA A 133 50.92 -0.89 12.77
C ALA A 133 50.48 0.59 12.81
N GLU A 134 51.22 1.45 12.10
CA GLU A 134 50.87 2.87 11.92
C GLU A 134 49.42 3.02 11.45
N SER A 135 49.06 2.35 10.35
CA SER A 135 47.68 2.19 9.87
C SER A 135 47.33 0.72 9.90
N VAL A 136 46.37 0.32 10.73
CA VAL A 136 45.89 -1.05 10.80
C VAL A 136 45.00 -1.35 9.61
N PHE A 137 44.08 -0.43 9.32
CA PHE A 137 43.21 -0.47 8.16
C PHE A 137 43.37 0.80 7.32
N ASP A 138 43.05 0.66 6.05
CA ASP A 138 43.00 1.72 5.06
C ASP A 138 41.83 1.43 4.13
N LEU A 139 40.73 2.14 4.37
CA LEU A 139 39.47 1.96 3.65
C LEU A 139 39.40 3.00 2.54
N GLU A 140 39.09 2.55 1.32
CA GLU A 140 38.80 3.40 0.17
C GLU A 140 37.29 3.34 -0.10
N THR A 141 36.61 4.47 0.06
CA THR A 141 35.16 4.58 -0.16
C THR A 141 34.83 4.49 -1.65
N PRO A 142 33.57 4.22 -2.02
CA PRO A 142 33.13 4.22 -3.41
C PRO A 142 33.32 5.58 -4.11
N ALA A 143 33.35 6.68 -3.34
CA ALA A 143 33.64 8.03 -3.80
C ALA A 143 35.15 8.33 -3.92
N GLY A 144 36.02 7.42 -3.45
CA GLY A 144 37.47 7.55 -3.49
C GLY A 144 38.09 8.24 -2.27
N ALA A 145 37.31 8.54 -1.24
CA ALA A 145 37.84 9.04 0.03
C ALA A 145 38.60 7.93 0.78
N ARG A 146 39.59 8.30 1.60
CA ARG A 146 40.39 7.35 2.39
C ARG A 146 40.18 7.54 3.88
N LEU A 147 39.98 6.43 4.58
CA LEU A 147 39.91 6.35 6.04
C LEU A 147 41.03 5.43 6.53
N ARG A 148 42.11 6.02 7.02
CA ARG A 148 43.30 5.29 7.49
C ARG A 148 43.41 5.40 8.98
N GLY A 149 43.42 4.28 9.68
CA GLY A 149 43.41 4.30 11.12
C GLY A 149 43.71 2.96 11.78
N GLY A 150 43.54 2.94 13.08
CA GLY A 150 43.65 1.73 13.88
C GLY A 150 43.36 1.97 15.36
N LEU A 151 42.97 0.88 16.02
CA LEU A 151 42.78 0.82 17.46
C LEU A 151 44.09 1.13 18.21
N ARG A 152 43.99 1.82 19.34
CA ARG A 152 45.17 2.25 20.12
C ARG A 152 45.14 1.79 21.58
N ALA A 153 44.02 1.99 22.26
CA ALA A 153 43.97 1.82 23.70
C ALA A 153 42.56 1.59 24.23
N LEU A 154 42.52 1.06 25.44
CA LEU A 154 41.36 1.05 26.32
C LEU A 154 41.60 2.03 27.47
N VAL A 155 40.62 2.89 27.75
CA VAL A 155 40.71 3.96 28.75
C VAL A 155 39.49 3.92 29.66
N TRP A 156 39.69 4.17 30.95
CA TRP A 156 38.61 4.49 31.89
C TRP A 156 38.31 5.98 31.84
N LEU A 157 37.03 6.33 31.75
CA LEU A 157 36.52 7.70 31.87
C LEU A 157 35.55 7.75 33.05
N ASP A 158 35.80 8.60 34.03
CA ASP A 158 34.80 9.00 35.01
C ASP A 158 34.03 10.21 34.48
N GLU A 159 32.78 10.00 34.09
CA GLU A 159 31.92 11.04 33.50
C GLU A 159 31.62 12.19 34.48
N ALA A 160 31.64 11.92 35.79
CA ALA A 160 31.32 12.94 36.78
C ALA A 160 32.45 13.97 36.96
N THR A 161 33.71 13.53 36.83
CA THR A 161 34.89 14.39 37.05
C THR A 161 35.65 14.70 35.77
N GLY A 162 35.35 14.01 34.67
CA GLY A 162 36.15 14.03 33.43
C GLY A 162 37.51 13.32 33.57
N ARG A 163 37.78 12.68 34.72
CA ARG A 163 39.06 12.01 34.97
C ARG A 163 39.22 10.81 34.05
N ARG A 164 40.38 10.71 33.41
CA ARG A 164 40.75 9.61 32.52
C ARG A 164 41.87 8.79 33.13
N GLN A 165 41.88 7.49 32.90
CA GLN A 165 42.96 6.59 33.31
C GLN A 165 43.15 5.48 32.28
N LEU A 166 44.35 5.29 31.77
CA LEU A 166 44.67 4.20 30.84
C LEU A 166 44.39 2.84 31.49
N LEU A 167 43.65 1.98 30.80
CA LEU A 167 43.44 0.58 31.20
C LEU A 167 44.49 -0.32 30.53
N ALA A 168 44.60 -0.24 29.20
CA ALA A 168 45.52 -1.07 28.42
C ALA A 168 45.86 -0.41 27.08
N GLY A 169 47.10 -0.57 26.62
CA GLY A 169 47.53 -0.24 25.25
C GLY A 169 47.58 -1.48 24.37
N VAL A 170 47.49 -1.32 23.06
CA VAL A 170 47.81 -2.40 22.12
C VAL A 170 49.25 -2.87 22.36
N LYS A 171 49.48 -4.19 22.33
CA LYS A 171 50.81 -4.78 22.55
C LYS A 171 51.81 -4.27 21.52
N ALA A 172 53.09 -4.28 21.90
CA ALA A 172 54.19 -3.91 20.98
C ALA A 172 54.17 -4.70 19.65
N SER A 173 53.65 -5.92 19.67
CA SER A 173 53.25 -6.70 18.49
C SER A 173 52.02 -7.52 18.83
N ALA A 174 50.98 -7.40 18.00
CA ALA A 174 49.73 -8.12 18.09
C ALA A 174 49.36 -8.57 16.66
N PRO A 175 49.92 -9.71 16.18
CA PRO A 175 49.74 -10.16 14.81
C PRO A 175 48.26 -10.43 14.52
N LEU A 176 47.83 -10.03 13.33
CA LEU A 176 46.52 -10.35 12.78
C LEU A 176 46.61 -11.70 12.08
N GLU A 177 45.65 -12.58 12.35
CA GLU A 177 45.47 -13.86 11.65
C GLU A 177 44.20 -13.79 10.77
N LEU A 178 44.28 -14.23 9.52
CA LEU A 178 43.13 -14.36 8.64
C LEU A 178 42.33 -15.59 9.04
N VAL A 179 41.12 -15.37 9.54
CA VAL A 179 40.09 -16.41 9.75
C VAL A 179 39.16 -16.35 8.54
N PRO A 180 39.27 -17.28 7.58
CA PRO A 180 38.56 -17.18 6.33
C PRO A 180 37.03 -17.26 6.50
N PRO A 181 36.26 -16.62 5.59
CA PRO A 181 36.75 -15.91 4.42
C PRO A 181 37.09 -14.42 4.68
N ASN A 182 36.68 -13.84 5.81
CA ASN A 182 36.52 -12.38 5.88
C ASN A 182 36.78 -11.73 7.26
N TRP A 183 37.47 -12.43 8.17
CA TRP A 183 37.85 -11.89 9.48
C TRP A 183 39.37 -11.81 9.64
N LEU A 184 39.85 -10.74 10.26
CA LEU A 184 41.21 -10.63 10.79
C LEU A 184 41.13 -10.55 12.31
N VAL A 185 41.86 -11.43 12.98
CA VAL A 185 41.79 -11.55 14.45
C VAL A 185 43.17 -11.34 15.05
N ALA A 186 43.27 -10.37 15.97
CA ALA A 186 44.39 -10.24 16.89
C ALA A 186 43.97 -10.80 18.25
N ARG A 187 44.50 -11.98 18.60
CA ARG A 187 44.20 -12.66 19.86
C ARG A 187 45.04 -12.04 20.99
N ASP A 188 44.45 -11.82 22.16
CA ASP A 188 45.13 -11.25 23.32
C ASP A 188 45.90 -9.96 22.99
N ALA A 189 45.19 -9.00 22.39
CA ALA A 189 45.75 -7.85 21.68
C ALA A 189 46.34 -6.75 22.57
N PHE A 190 46.09 -6.78 23.88
CA PHE A 190 46.36 -5.67 24.78
C PHE A 190 47.31 -6.02 25.94
N ASP A 191 48.19 -5.08 26.29
CA ASP A 191 48.99 -5.12 27.51
C ASP A 191 48.16 -4.56 28.68
N GLY A 192 47.57 -5.46 29.47
CA GLY A 192 46.79 -5.10 30.67
C GLY A 192 45.30 -5.42 30.60
N ALA A 193 44.78 -5.93 29.48
CA ALA A 193 43.39 -6.39 29.34
C ALA A 193 43.32 -7.73 28.60
N ALA A 194 42.57 -8.69 29.14
CA ALA A 194 42.29 -9.95 28.45
C ALA A 194 41.22 -9.72 27.37
N ALA A 195 41.64 -9.21 26.21
CA ALA A 195 40.77 -8.85 25.11
C ALA A 195 41.37 -9.20 23.75
N ASP A 196 40.50 -9.55 22.81
CA ASP A 196 40.84 -9.82 21.42
C ASP A 196 40.31 -8.67 20.54
N VAL A 197 40.86 -8.50 19.35
CA VAL A 197 40.37 -7.53 18.36
C VAL A 197 40.02 -8.26 17.08
N VAL A 198 38.85 -7.94 16.54
CA VAL A 198 38.31 -8.54 15.32
C VAL A 198 38.05 -7.42 14.33
N LEU A 199 38.64 -7.53 13.14
CA LEU A 199 38.27 -6.72 11.99
C LEU A 199 37.45 -7.62 11.06
N GLU A 200 36.20 -7.25 10.81
CA GLU A 200 35.36 -7.91 9.81
C GLU A 200 35.24 -7.00 8.60
N TRP A 201 35.39 -7.58 7.41
CA TRP A 201 35.05 -6.92 6.17
C TRP A 201 33.99 -7.74 5.43
N ARG A 202 33.01 -7.06 4.86
CA ARG A 202 32.03 -7.62 3.93
C ARG A 202 31.78 -6.61 2.82
N HIS A 203 31.12 -7.05 1.76
CA HIS A 203 30.76 -6.15 0.66
C HIS A 203 29.92 -4.94 1.10
N ASP A 204 29.20 -5.06 2.22
CA ASP A 204 28.26 -4.08 2.74
C ASP A 204 28.74 -3.35 4.02
N ARG A 205 29.93 -3.66 4.55
CA ARG A 205 30.48 -3.01 5.75
C ARG A 205 31.94 -3.32 6.04
N PHE A 206 32.50 -2.53 6.93
CA PHE A 206 33.67 -2.82 7.72
C PHE A 206 33.33 -2.65 9.21
N SER A 207 33.81 -3.53 10.09
CA SER A 207 33.68 -3.34 11.54
C SER A 207 34.99 -3.60 12.29
N GLN A 208 35.17 -2.87 13.39
CA GLN A 208 36.27 -3.06 14.33
C GLN A 208 35.70 -3.32 15.72
N SER A 209 35.84 -4.56 16.19
CA SER A 209 35.28 -5.01 17.45
C SER A 209 36.37 -5.36 18.47
N VAL A 210 36.18 -4.90 19.72
CA VAL A 210 36.97 -5.34 20.89
C VAL A 210 36.17 -6.37 21.67
N VAL A 211 36.73 -7.58 21.82
CA VAL A 211 36.09 -8.68 22.55
C VAL A 211 36.75 -8.86 23.91
N LEU A 212 36.10 -8.39 24.97
CA LEU A 212 36.57 -8.57 26.35
C LEU A 212 36.31 -10.01 26.82
N ARG A 213 37.36 -10.81 27.00
CA ARG A 213 37.28 -12.20 27.52
C ARG A 213 37.18 -12.26 29.05
N LYS A 214 37.61 -11.20 29.72
CA LYS A 214 37.41 -10.97 31.16
C LYS A 214 36.95 -9.54 31.36
N LEU A 215 36.07 -9.31 32.34
CA LEU A 215 35.60 -7.98 32.64
C LEU A 215 36.58 -7.26 33.59
N PRO A 216 37.24 -6.17 33.15
CA PRO A 216 38.13 -5.39 34.00
C PRO A 216 37.34 -4.58 35.04
N LEU A 217 37.87 -4.50 36.26
CA LEU A 217 37.30 -3.70 37.35
C LEU A 217 37.79 -2.25 37.29
N PRO A 218 36.93 -1.25 37.59
CA PRO A 218 37.36 0.13 37.69
C PRO A 218 38.46 0.30 38.77
N PRO A 219 39.46 1.17 38.52
CA PRO A 219 40.53 1.43 39.47
C PRO A 219 40.01 2.15 40.73
N ALA A 220 40.82 2.14 41.80
CA ALA A 220 40.45 2.85 43.02
C ALA A 220 40.31 4.36 42.76
N GLY A 221 39.18 4.95 43.19
CA GLY A 221 38.87 6.37 42.97
C GLY A 221 37.99 6.66 41.75
N LEU A 222 37.62 5.65 40.97
CA LEU A 222 36.60 5.75 39.92
C LEU A 222 35.36 4.95 40.36
N ALA A 223 34.22 5.63 40.48
CA ALA A 223 32.99 5.01 40.95
C ALA A 223 32.30 4.23 39.82
N PRO A 224 31.88 2.97 40.03
CA PRO A 224 31.20 2.16 39.01
C PRO A 224 30.06 2.86 38.26
N GLY A 225 29.20 3.59 38.98
CA GLY A 225 28.03 4.26 38.41
C GLY A 225 28.31 5.50 37.55
N THR A 226 29.55 5.97 37.52
CA THR A 226 29.97 7.12 36.69
C THR A 226 31.10 6.75 35.72
N THR A 227 31.57 5.51 35.77
CA THR A 227 32.71 5.04 34.98
C THR A 227 32.24 4.44 33.65
N ARG A 228 32.91 4.83 32.56
CA ARG A 228 32.81 4.21 31.24
C ARG A 228 34.12 3.55 30.84
N LEU A 229 34.02 2.45 30.11
CA LEU A 229 35.11 1.93 29.30
C LEU A 229 35.10 2.65 27.96
N VAL A 230 36.24 3.18 27.54
CA VAL A 230 36.44 3.88 26.26
C VAL A 230 37.40 3.07 25.39
N VAL A 231 36.97 2.76 24.18
CA VAL A 231 37.77 2.22 23.08
C VAL A 231 38.27 3.40 22.24
N VAL A 232 39.58 3.50 22.05
CA VAL A 232 40.23 4.65 21.41
C VAL A 232 40.78 4.21 20.05
N THR A 233 40.25 4.77 18.97
CA THR A 233 40.68 4.52 17.58
C THR A 233 41.21 5.81 16.97
N GLU A 234 42.46 5.79 16.51
CA GLU A 234 43.09 6.92 15.84
C GLU A 234 42.89 6.79 14.33
N PHE A 235 42.46 7.89 13.70
CA PHE A 235 42.47 8.07 12.25
C PHE A 235 43.65 8.98 11.90
N LEU A 236 44.61 8.46 11.13
CA LEU A 236 45.74 9.22 10.60
C LEU A 236 45.35 10.07 9.39
N GLU A 237 44.34 9.62 8.66
CA GLU A 237 43.78 10.30 7.50
C GLU A 237 42.27 10.04 7.49
N ALA A 238 41.47 11.10 7.57
CA ALA A 238 40.04 11.05 7.34
C ALA A 238 39.57 12.42 6.82
N PRO A 239 38.71 12.48 5.78
CA PRO A 239 38.12 13.74 5.37
C PRO A 239 37.23 14.29 6.49
N GLU A 240 36.99 15.61 6.48
CA GLU A 240 36.12 16.25 7.46
C GLU A 240 34.68 15.69 7.32
N PRO A 241 34.13 15.03 8.36
CA PRO A 241 32.81 14.44 8.27
C PRO A 241 31.70 15.44 8.61
N GLU A 242 30.50 15.16 8.10
CA GLU A 242 29.27 15.69 8.69
C GLU A 242 28.92 14.86 9.94
N ILE A 243 28.74 15.52 11.08
CA ILE A 243 28.50 14.85 12.36
C ILE A 243 27.07 15.15 12.83
N GLN A 244 26.27 14.10 12.97
CA GLN A 244 24.98 14.14 13.64
C GLN A 244 25.19 14.01 15.15
N ARG A 245 24.93 15.10 15.90
CA ARG A 245 25.15 15.16 17.35
C ARG A 245 23.85 15.19 18.13
N VAL A 246 23.81 14.43 19.23
CA VAL A 246 22.67 14.42 20.15
C VAL A 246 23.10 14.65 21.60
N ALA A 247 22.25 15.31 22.37
CA ALA A 247 22.42 15.57 23.79
C ALA A 247 21.83 14.42 24.64
N VAL A 248 22.68 13.64 25.29
CA VAL A 248 22.28 12.48 26.10
C VAL A 248 22.61 12.69 27.59
N PRO A 249 21.83 12.14 28.54
CA PRO A 249 22.24 12.15 29.94
C PRO A 249 23.55 11.40 30.21
N GLY A 250 24.41 12.05 30.98
CA GLY A 250 25.60 11.51 31.60
C GLY A 250 25.44 11.34 33.11
N ALA A 251 26.55 11.01 33.78
CA ALA A 251 26.57 10.81 35.23
C ALA A 251 26.05 12.04 36.00
N GLY A 252 25.26 11.80 37.05
CA GLY A 252 24.75 12.86 37.93
C GLY A 252 23.72 13.81 37.30
N GLY A 253 23.16 13.49 36.12
CA GLY A 253 22.18 14.32 35.43
C GLY A 253 22.80 15.41 34.53
N VAL A 254 24.12 15.40 34.34
CA VAL A 254 24.81 16.29 33.39
C VAL A 254 24.51 15.86 31.97
N VAL A 255 24.15 16.79 31.10
CA VAL A 255 23.92 16.52 29.66
C VAL A 255 25.25 16.54 28.93
N VAL A 256 25.52 15.51 28.13
CA VAL A 256 26.75 15.32 27.34
C VAL A 256 26.41 14.99 25.88
N SER A 257 27.35 15.15 24.96
CA SER A 257 27.13 14.89 23.53
C SER A 257 27.45 13.45 23.13
N ASP A 258 26.68 12.93 22.17
CA ASP A 258 26.89 11.66 21.45
C ASP A 258 26.87 11.92 19.94
N ASP A 259 27.92 11.49 19.23
CA ASP A 259 28.08 11.62 17.78
C ASP A 259 27.50 10.38 17.08
N VAL A 260 26.17 10.32 17.00
CA VAL A 260 25.38 9.13 16.61
C VAL A 260 25.46 8.77 15.13
N GLY A 261 25.90 9.71 14.30
CA GLY A 261 26.20 9.54 12.88
C GLY A 261 27.41 10.37 12.47
N ILE A 262 28.39 9.74 11.83
CA ILE A 262 29.59 10.39 11.29
C ILE A 262 29.68 10.03 9.80
N HIS A 263 29.39 11.00 8.94
CA HIS A 263 29.19 10.80 7.51
C HIS A 263 30.37 11.37 6.71
N PHE A 264 30.98 10.52 5.90
CA PHE A 264 32.05 10.83 4.95
C PHE A 264 31.52 10.67 3.52
N ASP A 265 32.27 11.17 2.54
CA ASP A 265 31.96 10.95 1.13
C ASP A 265 32.09 9.45 0.79
N GLY A 266 30.97 8.79 0.50
CA GLY A 266 30.91 7.36 0.18
C GLY A 266 30.85 6.42 1.39
N ALA A 267 30.85 6.89 2.64
CA ALA A 267 30.81 6.01 3.81
C ALA A 267 30.25 6.67 5.07
N SER A 268 29.60 5.90 5.95
CA SER A 268 29.06 6.39 7.23
C SER A 268 29.47 5.48 8.40
N ILE A 269 29.75 6.07 9.56
CA ILE A 269 29.85 5.36 10.85
C ILE A 269 28.58 5.65 11.64
N LEU A 270 27.83 4.59 11.98
CA LEU A 270 26.52 4.70 12.63
C LEU A 270 26.57 4.37 14.14
N GLN A 271 25.43 4.55 14.82
CA GLN A 271 25.20 4.12 16.20
C GLN A 271 25.60 2.65 16.40
N GLY A 272 26.43 2.40 17.42
CA GLY A 272 27.00 1.08 17.73
C GLY A 272 26.36 0.47 18.97
N HIS A 273 26.58 -0.83 19.18
CA HIS A 273 26.02 -1.58 20.29
C HIS A 273 27.09 -2.47 20.94
N ALA A 274 27.01 -2.63 22.26
CA ALA A 274 27.77 -3.60 23.02
C ALA A 274 26.87 -4.74 23.48
N PHE A 275 27.33 -5.98 23.35
CA PHE A 275 26.54 -7.18 23.60
C PHE A 275 27.42 -8.37 24.00
N ALA A 276 26.82 -9.42 24.57
CA ALA A 276 27.52 -10.62 24.99
C ALA A 276 27.62 -11.65 23.85
N VAL A 277 28.77 -12.32 23.74
CA VAL A 277 29.04 -13.43 22.81
C VAL A 277 29.35 -14.67 23.61
N ARG A 278 28.65 -15.77 23.33
CA ARG A 278 28.81 -17.06 24.01
C ARG A 278 29.60 -18.05 23.16
N ALA A 279 30.40 -18.90 23.82
CA ALA A 279 31.15 -19.97 23.15
C ALA A 279 30.21 -20.91 22.38
N GLY A 280 30.47 -21.11 21.08
CA GLY A 280 29.69 -22.03 20.23
C GLY A 280 28.53 -21.39 19.47
N SER A 281 28.22 -20.11 19.69
CA SER A 281 27.24 -19.36 18.89
C SER A 281 27.82 -19.08 17.49
N GLU A 282 27.15 -19.48 16.41
CA GLU A 282 27.60 -19.25 15.03
C GLU A 282 27.47 -17.79 14.54
N TRP A 283 26.93 -16.89 15.35
CA TRP A 283 26.50 -15.55 14.91
C TRP A 283 26.58 -14.54 16.06
N ALA A 284 27.43 -13.52 15.99
CA ALA A 284 27.38 -12.39 16.92
C ALA A 284 28.16 -11.14 16.47
N LEU A 285 28.09 -10.73 15.21
CA LEU A 285 28.63 -9.44 14.72
C LEU A 285 27.73 -8.88 13.60
N GLN A 286 26.41 -8.77 13.85
CA GLN A 286 25.49 -8.12 12.92
C GLN A 286 25.29 -6.65 13.29
N VAL A 287 25.43 -5.78 12.29
CA VAL A 287 25.12 -4.35 12.36
C VAL A 287 23.69 -4.15 12.83
N GLY A 288 23.48 -3.26 13.81
CA GLY A 288 22.15 -2.74 14.16
C GLY A 288 21.22 -3.72 14.86
N ALA A 289 21.39 -5.04 14.73
CA ALA A 289 20.64 -6.03 15.48
C ALA A 289 21.13 -6.06 16.93
N GLY A 290 20.77 -5.02 17.70
CA GLY A 290 20.63 -5.19 19.14
C GLY A 290 19.89 -6.50 19.35
N GLY A 291 20.41 -7.35 20.23
CA GLY A 291 19.71 -8.57 20.62
C GLY A 291 18.30 -8.25 21.12
N ALA A 292 17.54 -9.26 21.53
CA ALA A 292 16.22 -9.01 22.10
C ALA A 292 16.31 -7.90 23.20
N PRO A 293 15.27 -7.07 23.39
CA PRO A 293 15.32 -5.96 24.35
C PRO A 293 15.94 -6.38 25.69
N GLY A 294 17.12 -5.83 26.02
CA GLY A 294 17.90 -6.20 27.21
C GLY A 294 19.21 -6.97 26.95
N GLU A 295 19.50 -7.39 25.71
CA GLU A 295 20.71 -8.16 25.37
C GLU A 295 21.85 -7.34 24.74
N ALA A 296 21.59 -6.08 24.39
CA ALA A 296 22.59 -5.14 23.88
C ALA A 296 22.40 -3.75 24.53
N VAL A 297 23.47 -2.95 24.57
CA VAL A 297 23.47 -1.58 25.12
C VAL A 297 24.16 -0.62 24.16
N GLU A 298 23.67 0.62 24.08
CA GLU A 298 24.18 1.64 23.15
C GLU A 298 25.64 2.03 23.46
N VAL A 299 26.44 2.17 22.40
CA VAL A 299 27.84 2.65 22.44
C VAL A 299 27.87 4.13 22.05
N ARG A 300 28.26 4.99 22.98
CA ARG A 300 28.38 6.44 22.74
C ARG A 300 29.65 6.75 21.97
N LYS A 301 29.58 7.67 21.01
CA LYS A 301 30.71 8.09 20.16
C LYS A 301 31.08 9.55 20.39
N VAL A 302 32.38 9.83 20.30
CA VAL A 302 32.91 11.20 20.21
C VAL A 302 33.99 11.23 19.12
N TRP A 303 33.81 12.08 18.12
CA TRP A 303 34.76 12.37 17.06
C TRP A 303 35.51 13.67 17.34
N THR A 304 36.83 13.58 17.53
CA THR A 304 37.70 14.72 17.84
C THR A 304 38.76 14.90 16.75
N PRO A 305 38.64 15.91 15.87
CA PRO A 305 39.69 16.23 14.90
C PRO A 305 41.00 16.62 15.59
N ASP A 306 42.15 16.24 15.01
CA ASP A 306 43.48 16.60 15.54
C ASP A 306 44.05 17.91 14.95
N GLY A 307 43.37 18.48 13.93
CA GLY A 307 43.76 19.71 13.25
C GLY A 307 44.83 19.55 12.16
N ALA A 308 45.33 18.33 11.92
CA ALA A 308 46.36 18.00 10.92
C ALA A 308 45.86 17.03 9.81
N GLY A 309 44.55 16.79 9.73
CA GLY A 309 43.93 15.86 8.78
C GLY A 309 43.64 14.46 9.36
N GLY A 310 43.92 14.25 10.65
CA GLY A 310 43.53 13.07 11.41
C GLY A 310 42.41 13.36 12.42
N ALA A 311 42.01 12.33 13.14
CA ALA A 311 40.99 12.40 14.17
C ALA A 311 41.10 11.28 15.19
N MET A 312 40.40 11.44 16.32
CA MET A 312 40.18 10.40 17.31
C MET A 312 38.70 10.04 17.35
N LEU A 313 38.39 8.75 17.20
CA LEU A 313 37.09 8.18 17.52
C LEU A 313 37.16 7.52 18.89
N GLU A 314 36.40 8.04 19.84
CA GLU A 314 36.23 7.46 21.16
C GLU A 314 34.85 6.81 21.27
N GLU A 315 34.84 5.50 21.53
CA GLU A 315 33.61 4.74 21.73
C GLU A 315 33.49 4.29 23.17
N SER A 316 32.36 4.57 23.82
CA SER A 316 32.26 4.40 25.26
C SER A 316 30.98 3.72 25.72
N VAL A 317 31.14 2.79 26.67
CA VAL A 317 30.03 2.05 27.29
C VAL A 317 30.12 2.18 28.80
N ALA A 318 28.98 2.42 29.45
CA ALA A 318 28.90 2.48 30.91
C ALA A 318 29.34 1.15 31.52
N TRP A 319 30.20 1.20 32.54
CA TRP A 319 30.75 -0.01 33.15
C TRP A 319 29.67 -0.89 33.76
N GLU A 320 28.64 -0.30 34.39
CA GLU A 320 27.52 -1.08 34.95
C GLU A 320 26.71 -1.80 33.87
N ALA A 321 26.58 -1.21 32.68
CA ALA A 321 25.94 -1.84 31.54
C ALA A 321 26.77 -3.03 31.02
N LEU A 322 28.08 -2.83 30.86
CA LEU A 322 29.02 -3.91 30.54
C LEU A 322 29.00 -5.01 31.60
N ALA A 323 28.92 -4.67 32.88
CA ALA A 323 28.90 -5.62 33.98
C ALA A 323 27.67 -6.52 33.97
N ARG A 324 26.53 -6.02 33.48
CA ARG A 324 25.32 -6.83 33.26
C ARG A 324 25.49 -7.79 32.10
N LEU A 325 26.02 -7.32 30.96
CA LEU A 325 26.29 -8.16 29.79
C LEU A 325 27.34 -9.25 30.07
N ALA A 326 28.35 -8.91 30.88
CA ALA A 326 29.45 -9.78 31.25
C ALA A 326 29.19 -10.61 32.52
N ALA A 327 27.93 -10.84 32.92
CA ALA A 327 27.61 -11.54 34.16
C ALA A 327 28.25 -12.94 34.26
N GLU A 328 28.39 -13.63 33.12
CA GLU A 328 28.99 -14.96 33.00
C GLU A 328 30.52 -14.94 32.84
N LEU A 329 31.15 -13.77 32.67
CA LEU A 329 32.59 -13.65 32.42
C LEU A 329 33.41 -13.58 33.71
N PRO A 330 34.62 -14.20 33.73
CA PRO A 330 35.55 -14.02 34.83
C PRO A 330 35.92 -12.55 35.02
N ARG A 331 36.04 -12.11 36.28
CA ARG A 331 36.54 -10.77 36.62
C ARG A 331 38.05 -10.72 36.48
N GLN A 332 38.56 -9.59 35.99
CA GLN A 332 39.99 -9.30 36.00
C GLN A 332 40.32 -8.35 37.17
N ALA A 333 41.27 -8.75 38.01
CA ALA A 333 41.72 -7.95 39.16
C ALA A 333 42.32 -6.61 38.72
N ARG A 334 42.30 -5.62 39.62
CA ARG A 334 42.91 -4.29 39.40
C ARG A 334 44.40 -4.45 39.10
N ALA A 335 44.83 -4.13 37.89
CA ALA A 335 46.25 -4.01 37.55
C ALA A 335 46.79 -2.64 38.02
N ALA A 336 48.08 -2.57 38.36
CA ALA A 336 48.76 -1.28 38.54
C ALA A 336 48.84 -0.59 37.17
N ALA A 337 48.30 0.63 37.07
CA ALA A 337 48.26 1.35 35.81
C ALA A 337 49.69 1.70 35.34
N PRO A 338 50.06 1.42 34.07
CA PRO A 338 51.25 2.02 33.48
C PRO A 338 51.11 3.56 33.49
N GLY A 339 52.25 4.26 33.50
CA GLY A 339 52.28 5.73 33.54
C GLY A 339 51.57 6.36 32.34
N GLU A 340 50.99 7.54 32.53
CA GLU A 340 50.16 8.29 31.57
C GLU A 340 50.91 8.74 30.28
N ARG A 341 52.23 8.55 30.23
CA ARG A 341 53.07 8.70 29.02
C ARG A 341 53.36 7.31 28.43
N ASP A 342 52.56 6.77 27.50
CA ASP A 342 53.00 5.75 26.51
C ASP A 342 51.84 5.05 25.76
N TRP A 343 51.11 5.78 24.93
CA TRP A 343 50.56 5.17 23.70
C TRP A 343 50.67 6.12 22.51
N ARG A 344 50.47 7.43 22.75
CA ARG A 344 50.76 8.49 21.76
C ARG A 344 52.24 8.56 21.38
N SER A 345 53.12 8.18 22.33
CA SER A 345 54.59 8.19 22.20
C SER A 345 55.19 6.81 21.89
N ALA A 346 54.47 5.73 22.20
CA ALA A 346 54.90 4.34 22.00
C ALA A 346 54.68 3.86 20.56
N ARG A 347 54.84 4.75 19.57
CA ARG A 347 54.93 4.32 18.17
C ARG A 347 56.23 3.55 18.07
N ALA A 348 56.16 2.27 17.72
CA ALA A 348 57.34 1.63 17.19
C ALA A 348 57.70 2.39 15.91
N GLU A 349 58.74 3.23 15.97
CA GLU A 349 59.45 3.73 14.81
C GLU A 349 60.12 2.51 14.16
N ARG A 350 59.33 1.70 13.45
CA ARG A 350 59.80 0.50 12.78
C ARG A 350 59.06 0.44 11.47
N VAL A 351 59.82 0.73 10.41
CA VAL A 351 59.63 0.21 9.05
C VAL A 351 58.86 -1.10 9.17
N SER A 352 57.55 -1.08 8.93
CA SER A 352 56.75 -2.30 9.04
C SER A 352 57.38 -3.29 8.08
N ALA A 353 57.85 -4.42 8.59
CA ALA A 353 58.26 -5.49 7.70
C ALA A 353 56.99 -5.85 6.94
N ARG A 354 56.89 -5.45 5.68
CA ARG A 354 55.80 -5.83 4.79
C ARG A 354 55.76 -7.36 4.75
N ARG A 355 54.70 -7.91 5.33
CA ARG A 355 54.52 -9.35 5.53
C ARG A 355 53.07 -9.71 5.24
N PRO A 356 52.84 -10.89 4.67
CA PRO A 356 51.50 -11.42 4.55
C PRO A 356 50.88 -11.67 5.92
N VAL A 357 49.56 -11.50 6.00
CA VAL A 357 48.77 -12.03 7.11
C VAL A 357 48.77 -13.55 7.03
N GLU A 358 49.07 -14.22 8.14
CA GLU A 358 49.01 -15.68 8.22
C GLU A 358 47.57 -16.17 8.35
N VAL A 359 47.24 -17.29 7.73
CA VAL A 359 45.92 -17.93 7.88
C VAL A 359 45.86 -18.62 9.23
N ALA A 360 44.80 -18.33 9.99
CA ALA A 360 44.58 -18.92 11.31
C ALA A 360 44.50 -20.45 11.21
N GLN A 361 45.28 -21.15 12.05
CA GLN A 361 45.25 -22.62 12.10
C GLN A 361 44.03 -23.17 12.84
N LEU A 362 43.35 -22.33 13.64
CA LEU A 362 42.17 -22.68 14.43
C LEU A 362 41.03 -21.71 14.15
N PRO A 363 39.77 -22.18 14.14
CA PRO A 363 38.63 -21.29 14.05
C PRO A 363 38.61 -20.32 15.23
N TYR A 364 38.07 -19.12 15.01
CA TYR A 364 37.86 -18.14 16.07
C TYR A 364 36.44 -18.29 16.64
N ARG A 365 36.35 -18.67 17.92
CA ARG A 365 35.09 -18.85 18.66
C ARG A 365 35.19 -18.14 20.02
N PRO A 366 35.01 -16.82 20.06
CA PRO A 366 35.19 -16.07 21.30
C PRO A 366 34.02 -16.30 22.27
N ALA A 367 34.30 -16.13 23.56
CA ALA A 367 33.29 -15.86 24.58
C ALA A 367 33.69 -14.58 25.30
N GLY A 368 32.80 -13.59 25.35
CA GLY A 368 33.17 -12.26 25.80
C GLY A 368 32.04 -11.23 25.69
N VAL A 369 32.35 -9.97 25.97
CA VAL A 369 31.49 -8.82 25.64
C VAL A 369 32.16 -8.00 24.54
N VAL A 370 31.40 -7.66 23.52
CA VAL A 370 31.84 -6.89 22.35
C VAL A 370 31.53 -5.41 22.55
N VAL A 371 32.46 -4.56 22.14
CA VAL A 371 32.24 -3.13 21.86
C VAL A 371 32.70 -2.88 20.43
N ASP A 372 31.86 -2.27 19.59
CA ASP A 372 32.01 -2.23 18.14
C ASP A 372 31.66 -0.87 17.52
N PHE A 373 32.41 -0.49 16.46
CA PHE A 373 31.93 0.43 15.42
C PHE A 373 31.81 -0.25 14.06
N VAL A 374 30.82 0.19 13.31
CA VAL A 374 30.57 -0.24 11.93
C VAL A 374 30.70 0.96 11.00
N THR A 375 31.48 0.80 9.95
CA THR A 375 31.49 1.67 8.77
C THR A 375 30.73 0.99 7.63
N ILE A 376 29.80 1.69 7.01
CA ILE A 376 29.00 1.21 5.88
C ILE A 376 29.31 2.05 4.62
N PRO A 377 29.38 1.45 3.40
CA PRO A 377 29.40 2.22 2.16
C PRO A 377 28.06 2.92 1.97
N ASP A 378 28.07 4.21 1.72
CA ASP A 378 26.86 5.02 1.51
C ASP A 378 27.15 6.02 0.39
N ASP A 379 26.54 5.81 -0.78
CA ASP A 379 26.80 6.62 -1.97
C ASP A 379 26.12 8.01 -1.91
N GLY A 380 25.31 8.26 -0.88
CA GLY A 380 24.58 9.51 -0.70
C GLY A 380 23.52 9.75 -1.76
N ILE A 381 23.11 8.75 -2.54
CA ILE A 381 22.16 8.91 -3.64
C ILE A 381 20.71 8.76 -3.13
N PRO A 382 19.83 9.75 -3.39
CA PRO A 382 18.40 9.61 -3.12
C PRO A 382 17.79 8.40 -3.84
N THR A 383 17.07 7.56 -3.10
CA THR A 383 16.40 6.38 -3.66
C THR A 383 14.93 6.66 -3.94
N THR A 384 14.44 6.30 -5.12
CA THR A 384 13.00 6.30 -5.44
C THR A 384 12.52 4.89 -5.73
N PHE A 385 11.65 4.36 -4.88
CA PHE A 385 10.88 3.16 -5.17
C PHE A 385 9.74 3.53 -6.13
N GLY A 386 9.80 3.06 -7.37
CA GLY A 386 8.95 3.46 -8.48
C GLY A 386 7.50 2.97 -8.35
N MET A 387 6.58 3.73 -8.95
CA MET A 387 5.14 3.47 -8.89
C MET A 387 4.82 2.06 -9.41
N GLY A 388 4.12 1.26 -8.60
CA GLY A 388 3.74 -0.12 -8.95
C GLY A 388 4.90 -1.13 -9.12
N GLN A 389 6.15 -0.73 -8.88
CA GLN A 389 7.31 -1.61 -9.06
C GLN A 389 7.54 -2.53 -7.85
N THR A 390 8.11 -3.71 -8.10
CA THR A 390 8.43 -4.70 -7.05
C THR A 390 9.92 -4.73 -6.78
N TYR A 391 10.26 -4.73 -5.49
CA TYR A 391 11.62 -4.79 -4.97
C TYR A 391 11.75 -5.97 -4.01
N TYR A 392 12.90 -6.60 -3.96
CA TYR A 392 13.19 -7.73 -3.06
C TYR A 392 14.46 -7.45 -2.25
N ILE A 393 14.33 -7.44 -0.92
CA ILE A 393 15.44 -7.28 0.01
C ILE A 393 15.79 -8.65 0.60
N ARG A 394 17.05 -9.07 0.39
CA ARG A 394 17.54 -10.41 0.72
C ARG A 394 18.04 -10.51 2.17
N THR A 395 18.74 -9.50 2.64
CA THR A 395 19.44 -9.48 3.93
C THR A 395 19.03 -8.24 4.69
N TYR A 396 19.48 -7.07 4.25
CA TYR A 396 18.94 -5.78 4.63
C TYR A 396 19.26 -4.78 3.52
N TYR A 397 18.58 -3.65 3.56
CA TYR A 397 18.93 -2.52 2.73
C TYR A 397 18.88 -1.27 3.58
N TYR A 398 19.94 -0.46 3.53
CA TYR A 398 20.00 0.83 4.21
C TYR A 398 20.16 1.99 3.22
N ASN A 399 19.65 3.15 3.61
CA ASN A 399 19.86 4.39 2.86
C ASN A 399 19.85 5.61 3.82
N GLY A 400 20.89 6.43 3.72
CA GLY A 400 21.06 7.67 4.49
C GLY A 400 20.56 8.93 3.80
N SER A 401 20.24 8.83 2.52
CA SER A 401 19.73 9.93 1.71
C SER A 401 18.21 9.97 1.67
N ALA A 402 17.65 10.91 0.91
CA ALA A 402 16.20 11.02 0.76
C ALA A 402 15.62 9.77 0.06
N VAL A 403 14.64 9.12 0.69
CA VAL A 403 13.94 7.96 0.15
C VAL A 403 12.48 8.31 -0.17
N THR A 404 12.06 8.08 -1.41
CA THR A 404 10.68 8.30 -1.87
C THR A 404 10.00 6.98 -2.20
N PHE A 405 8.86 6.70 -1.56
CA PHE A 405 8.02 5.55 -1.85
C PHE A 405 6.87 5.97 -2.77
N GLN A 406 7.00 5.77 -4.07
CA GLN A 406 5.94 6.11 -5.01
C GLN A 406 4.71 5.19 -4.81
N PRO A 407 3.52 5.63 -5.23
CA PRO A 407 2.29 4.90 -4.94
C PRO A 407 2.31 3.48 -5.49
N GLY A 408 1.85 2.52 -4.69
CA GLY A 408 1.73 1.11 -5.09
C GLY A 408 3.05 0.35 -5.26
N CYS A 409 4.21 0.93 -4.92
CA CYS A 409 5.45 0.15 -4.90
C CYS A 409 5.37 -1.01 -3.87
N VAL A 410 6.02 -2.13 -4.16
CA VAL A 410 6.00 -3.33 -3.32
C VAL A 410 7.41 -3.70 -2.92
N ILE A 411 7.67 -3.75 -1.61
CA ILE A 411 8.95 -4.14 -1.02
C ILE A 411 8.74 -5.51 -0.37
N LYS A 412 9.43 -6.52 -0.90
CA LYS A 412 9.38 -7.90 -0.46
C LYS A 412 10.61 -8.27 0.36
N PHE A 413 10.42 -9.02 1.43
CA PHE A 413 11.50 -9.37 2.36
C PHE A 413 11.74 -10.87 2.41
N LYS A 414 13.01 -11.27 2.42
CA LYS A 414 13.41 -12.59 2.92
C LYS A 414 13.15 -12.69 4.42
N HIS A 415 13.17 -13.91 4.93
CA HIS A 415 13.05 -14.15 6.37
C HIS A 415 14.17 -13.41 7.13
N ASN A 416 13.80 -12.66 8.17
CA ASN A 416 14.66 -11.78 8.98
C ASN A 416 15.27 -10.57 8.25
N ALA A 417 14.88 -10.28 7.00
CA ALA A 417 15.38 -9.10 6.31
C ALA A 417 14.70 -7.81 6.77
N TYR A 418 15.34 -6.66 6.56
CA TYR A 418 14.79 -5.35 6.97
C TYR A 418 15.24 -4.18 6.08
N LEU A 419 14.47 -3.08 6.13
CA LEU A 419 14.79 -1.82 5.46
C LEU A 419 15.09 -0.75 6.52
N LEU A 420 16.34 -0.26 6.55
CA LEU A 420 16.84 0.67 7.56
C LEU A 420 17.06 2.06 6.95
N LEU A 421 16.34 3.07 7.43
CA LEU A 421 16.41 4.43 6.90
C LEU A 421 16.86 5.39 8.00
N TYR A 422 17.96 6.09 7.74
CA TYR A 422 18.46 7.19 8.58
C TYR A 422 18.46 8.54 7.83
N GLY A 423 17.94 8.55 6.60
CA GLY A 423 17.64 9.77 5.82
C GLY A 423 16.15 10.15 5.78
N PRO A 424 15.80 11.31 5.19
CA PRO A 424 14.41 11.75 5.05
C PRO A 424 13.55 10.79 4.23
N VAL A 425 12.29 10.59 4.65
CA VAL A 425 11.33 9.72 3.95
C VAL A 425 10.15 10.50 3.37
N SER A 426 9.75 10.15 2.16
CA SER A 426 8.61 10.76 1.46
C SER A 426 7.62 9.71 0.98
N PHE A 427 6.35 9.93 1.33
CA PHE A 427 5.19 9.12 0.94
C PHE A 427 4.14 10.05 0.34
N PRO A 428 3.86 9.96 -0.97
CA PRO A 428 2.84 10.76 -1.63
C PRO A 428 1.46 10.59 -1.00
N ASP A 429 0.64 11.65 -1.08
CA ASP A 429 -0.72 11.64 -0.58
C ASP A 429 -1.68 10.98 -1.58
N THR A 430 -1.68 9.65 -1.60
CA THR A 430 -2.40 8.80 -2.56
C THR A 430 -3.12 7.65 -1.86
N LEU A 431 -4.21 7.15 -2.45
CA LEU A 431 -4.91 5.93 -2.02
C LEU A 431 -4.15 4.66 -2.42
N GLN A 432 -3.30 4.75 -3.44
CA GLN A 432 -2.33 3.70 -3.78
C GLN A 432 -1.25 3.62 -2.70
N THR A 433 -1.21 2.48 -2.00
CA THR A 433 -0.38 2.27 -0.81
C THR A 433 0.90 1.52 -1.16
N PRO A 434 2.10 2.00 -0.76
CA PRO A 434 3.29 1.16 -0.69
C PRO A 434 3.05 -0.07 0.19
N VAL A 435 3.48 -1.23 -0.26
CA VAL A 435 3.29 -2.52 0.44
C VAL A 435 4.63 -3.11 0.84
N PHE A 436 4.79 -3.39 2.12
CA PHE A 436 5.94 -4.05 2.72
C PHE A 436 5.49 -5.45 3.14
N THR A 437 6.00 -6.51 2.52
CA THR A 437 5.46 -7.87 2.72
C THR A 437 6.48 -8.98 2.53
N SER A 438 6.08 -10.22 2.80
CA SER A 438 6.86 -11.42 2.56
C SER A 438 7.27 -11.59 1.10
N ARG A 439 8.46 -12.14 0.83
CA ARG A 439 8.83 -12.60 -0.51
C ARG A 439 7.84 -13.59 -1.13
N ASN A 440 7.10 -14.33 -0.30
CA ASN A 440 6.10 -15.31 -0.72
C ASN A 440 4.67 -14.76 -0.75
N ASP A 441 4.47 -13.44 -0.52
CA ASP A 441 3.15 -12.82 -0.69
C ASP A 441 2.90 -12.53 -2.17
N ASP A 442 2.43 -13.53 -2.90
CA ASP A 442 2.10 -13.42 -4.32
C ASP A 442 0.80 -12.61 -4.57
N SER A 443 0.11 -12.16 -3.52
CA SER A 443 -1.06 -11.27 -3.65
C SER A 443 -0.70 -9.80 -3.91
N PHE A 444 0.60 -9.43 -3.79
CA PHE A 444 1.11 -8.10 -4.12
C PHE A 444 2.38 -8.18 -4.97
N GLY A 445 2.47 -7.31 -5.98
CA GLY A 445 3.66 -7.19 -6.83
C GLY A 445 3.98 -8.46 -7.62
N GLU A 446 5.20 -8.54 -8.12
CA GLU A 446 5.69 -9.69 -8.87
C GLU A 446 6.06 -10.86 -7.96
N LYS A 447 5.90 -12.08 -8.46
CA LYS A 447 6.43 -13.29 -7.83
C LYS A 447 7.96 -13.25 -7.86
N ILE A 448 8.60 -13.47 -6.71
CA ILE A 448 10.07 -13.53 -6.63
C ILE A 448 10.56 -14.92 -7.09
N ALA A 449 11.35 -14.96 -8.16
CA ALA A 449 11.82 -16.20 -8.78
C ALA A 449 13.08 -15.97 -9.63
N GLY A 450 13.93 -16.99 -9.74
CA GLY A 450 15.18 -16.94 -10.51
C GLY A 450 16.38 -16.30 -9.78
N VAL A 451 16.26 -16.07 -8.46
CA VAL A 451 17.40 -15.65 -7.64
C VAL A 451 18.33 -16.84 -7.41
N ALA A 452 19.60 -16.70 -7.77
CA ALA A 452 20.58 -17.77 -7.64
C ALA A 452 20.69 -18.29 -6.20
N ASN A 453 20.75 -19.61 -6.05
CA ASN A 453 20.84 -20.31 -4.76
C ASN A 453 19.65 -20.05 -3.81
N GLU A 454 18.50 -19.62 -4.32
CA GLU A 454 17.26 -19.51 -3.56
C GLU A 454 16.11 -20.21 -4.29
N PRO A 455 15.23 -20.94 -3.58
CA PRO A 455 14.01 -21.45 -4.20
C PRO A 455 13.07 -20.28 -4.54
N ASP A 456 12.35 -20.41 -5.64
CA ASP A 456 11.29 -19.48 -6.03
C ASP A 456 10.21 -19.35 -4.93
N SER A 457 9.47 -18.24 -4.95
CA SER A 457 8.29 -18.07 -4.09
C SER A 457 7.33 -19.26 -4.23
N ASP A 458 6.86 -19.77 -3.09
CA ASP A 458 5.87 -20.85 -3.01
C ASP A 458 4.44 -20.33 -2.76
N GLY A 459 4.26 -19.01 -2.68
CA GLY A 459 2.96 -18.38 -2.42
C GLY A 459 2.47 -18.43 -0.96
N ASP A 460 3.25 -18.98 -0.02
CA ASP A 460 2.93 -18.97 1.42
C ASP A 460 3.66 -17.81 2.14
N PRO A 461 2.98 -16.67 2.38
CA PRO A 461 3.62 -15.50 2.98
C PRO A 461 3.99 -15.68 4.46
N SER A 462 3.53 -16.75 5.13
CA SER A 462 3.79 -16.96 6.56
C SER A 462 5.23 -17.37 6.85
N LYS A 463 5.96 -17.92 5.86
CA LYS A 463 7.30 -18.50 6.01
C LYS A 463 8.45 -17.49 5.98
N HIS A 464 8.31 -16.38 5.25
CA HIS A 464 9.35 -15.36 5.15
C HIS A 464 8.88 -14.03 5.70
N ARG A 465 9.19 -13.77 6.97
CA ARG A 465 8.80 -12.54 7.63
C ARG A 465 9.99 -11.63 7.81
N ALA A 466 9.83 -10.34 7.46
CA ALA A 466 10.81 -9.32 7.77
C ALA A 466 11.08 -9.28 9.28
N ALA A 467 12.29 -8.92 9.71
CA ALA A 467 12.55 -8.63 11.13
C ALA A 467 11.77 -7.34 11.51
N GLN A 468 12.18 -6.22 10.94
CA GLN A 468 11.40 -4.98 10.86
C GLN A 468 11.19 -4.68 9.38
N ALA A 469 9.95 -4.51 8.94
CA ALA A 469 9.71 -4.23 7.52
C ALA A 469 10.13 -2.80 7.14
N LEU A 470 10.02 -1.84 8.06
CA LEU A 470 10.60 -0.50 7.93
C LEU A 470 11.18 -0.05 9.27
N TRP A 471 12.41 0.43 9.27
CA TRP A 471 13.11 0.88 10.46
C TRP A 471 13.59 2.32 10.26
N ILE A 472 13.00 3.25 10.99
CA ILE A 472 13.44 4.65 11.09
C ILE A 472 14.49 4.72 12.21
N TYR A 473 15.75 4.92 11.82
CA TYR A 473 16.92 4.67 12.65
C TYR A 473 17.55 5.99 13.13
N TYR A 474 17.33 6.34 14.41
CA TYR A 474 18.04 7.40 15.15
C TYR A 474 18.11 8.78 14.49
N VAL A 475 17.07 9.14 13.73
CA VAL A 475 16.95 10.45 13.07
C VAL A 475 16.66 11.59 14.07
N ASP A 476 17.12 12.79 13.76
CA ASP A 476 16.90 14.01 14.56
C ASP A 476 15.82 14.95 13.97
N PHE A 477 15.10 14.46 12.95
CA PHE A 477 14.01 15.16 12.28
C PHE A 477 12.70 14.36 12.30
N SER A 478 11.58 15.07 12.19
CA SER A 478 10.26 14.47 12.16
C SER A 478 10.00 13.74 10.84
N THR A 479 9.46 12.52 10.89
CA THR A 479 9.08 11.75 9.69
C THR A 479 7.58 11.58 9.59
N THR A 480 7.04 11.56 8.37
CA THR A 480 5.66 11.13 8.12
C THR A 480 5.61 9.90 7.24
N VAL A 481 5.25 8.75 7.82
CA VAL A 481 4.88 7.56 7.07
C VAL A 481 3.38 7.58 6.87
N ARG A 482 2.92 7.61 5.62
CA ARG A 482 1.50 7.65 5.29
C ARG A 482 1.13 6.65 4.22
N ASN A 483 -0.12 6.18 4.24
CA ASN A 483 -0.67 5.30 3.21
C ASN A 483 0.17 4.02 3.02
N ALA A 484 0.78 3.47 4.07
CA ALA A 484 1.66 2.31 3.96
C ALA A 484 0.96 1.05 4.47
N ARG A 485 1.26 -0.11 3.87
CA ARG A 485 0.76 -1.41 4.31
C ARG A 485 1.92 -2.31 4.68
N PHE A 486 2.04 -2.66 5.95
CA PHE A 486 3.02 -3.61 6.46
C PHE A 486 2.32 -4.94 6.71
N ARG A 487 2.84 -6.01 6.12
CA ARG A 487 2.25 -7.35 6.21
C ARG A 487 3.29 -8.41 6.48
N TRP A 488 2.87 -9.47 7.17
CA TRP A 488 3.66 -10.70 7.31
C TRP A 488 5.10 -10.41 7.80
N ALA A 489 5.23 -9.49 8.75
CA ALA A 489 6.51 -9.10 9.35
C ALA A 489 6.57 -9.59 10.80
N GLN A 490 7.75 -9.66 11.40
CA GLN A 490 7.84 -9.78 12.86
C GLN A 490 7.46 -8.43 13.47
N THR A 491 8.09 -7.35 13.02
CA THR A 491 7.74 -5.97 13.34
C THR A 491 7.34 -5.23 12.08
N GLY A 492 6.15 -4.61 12.06
CA GLY A 492 5.69 -3.83 10.91
C GLY A 492 6.57 -2.60 10.67
N ILE A 493 6.67 -1.73 11.67
CA ILE A 493 7.52 -0.55 11.63
C ILE A 493 8.21 -0.32 12.98
N GLN A 494 9.47 0.10 12.94
CA GLN A 494 10.28 0.45 14.11
C GLN A 494 10.74 1.91 14.04
N TYR A 495 10.60 2.62 15.16
CA TYR A 495 11.16 3.97 15.36
C TYR A 495 12.15 3.93 16.52
N ASP A 496 13.40 4.27 16.25
CA ASP A 496 14.40 4.49 17.30
C ASP A 496 14.83 5.95 17.32
N VAL A 497 14.83 6.55 18.50
CA VAL A 497 15.18 7.95 18.72
C VAL A 497 16.14 8.05 19.89
N ASN A 498 17.15 8.90 19.71
CA ASN A 498 18.15 9.15 20.73
C ASN A 498 17.58 9.92 21.93
N PRO A 499 18.16 9.75 23.14
CA PRO A 499 17.84 10.61 24.27
C PRO A 499 18.03 12.10 23.93
N GLY A 500 17.17 12.98 24.45
CA GLY A 500 17.29 14.44 24.25
C GLY A 500 16.88 14.97 22.88
N VAL A 501 16.39 14.11 21.96
CA VAL A 501 15.78 14.53 20.69
C VAL A 501 14.27 14.75 20.88
N TYR A 502 13.80 15.94 20.53
CA TYR A 502 12.40 16.37 20.69
C TYR A 502 11.71 16.52 19.32
N ILE A 503 11.35 15.40 18.71
CA ILE A 503 10.72 15.34 17.38
C ILE A 503 9.34 14.67 17.45
N THR A 504 8.56 14.83 16.38
CA THR A 504 7.24 14.20 16.24
C THR A 504 7.18 13.36 14.97
N HIS A 505 7.26 12.04 15.13
CA HIS A 505 6.96 11.12 14.03
C HIS A 505 5.45 11.00 13.86
N THR A 506 5.00 10.80 12.62
CA THR A 506 3.60 10.52 12.29
C THR A 506 3.51 9.24 11.47
N LEU A 507 2.74 8.27 11.96
CA LEU A 507 2.26 7.13 11.19
C LEU A 507 0.77 7.34 10.95
N GLN A 508 0.37 7.49 9.68
CA GLN A 508 -1.01 7.80 9.36
C GLN A 508 -1.57 7.01 8.17
N ARG A 509 -2.89 6.77 8.17
CA ARG A 509 -3.61 6.05 7.10
C ARG A 509 -2.91 4.75 6.67
N SER A 510 -2.35 4.04 7.65
CA SER A 510 -1.47 2.89 7.41
C SER A 510 -2.05 1.64 8.03
N ARG A 511 -1.68 0.48 7.49
CA ARG A 511 -2.26 -0.82 7.84
C ARG A 511 -1.18 -1.81 8.22
N LEU A 512 -1.40 -2.51 9.33
CA LEU A 512 -0.54 -3.56 9.87
C LEU A 512 -1.29 -4.89 9.77
N ALA A 513 -0.74 -5.93 9.15
CA ALA A 513 -1.46 -7.20 9.02
C ALA A 513 -0.57 -8.44 9.15
N HIS A 514 -0.96 -9.39 10.01
CA HIS A 514 -0.20 -10.61 10.27
C HIS A 514 1.24 -10.31 10.75
N CYS A 515 1.40 -9.21 11.49
CA CYS A 515 2.66 -8.86 12.14
C CYS A 515 2.70 -9.41 13.56
N SER A 516 3.85 -9.85 14.08
CA SER A 516 3.93 -10.20 15.50
C SER A 516 3.79 -8.96 16.39
N VAL A 517 4.48 -7.88 16.00
CA VAL A 517 4.42 -6.52 16.54
C VAL A 517 4.05 -5.55 15.42
N GLY A 518 3.06 -4.68 15.66
CA GLY A 518 2.66 -3.66 14.69
C GLY A 518 3.68 -2.54 14.60
N VAL A 519 3.79 -1.78 15.69
CA VAL A 519 4.72 -0.66 15.87
C VAL A 519 5.65 -0.95 17.03
N TYR A 520 6.95 -0.94 16.79
CA TYR A 520 7.96 -0.87 17.84
C TYR A 520 8.42 0.57 17.98
N ALA A 521 8.35 1.12 19.19
CA ALA A 521 8.66 2.51 19.47
C ALA A 521 9.71 2.60 20.58
N ASN A 522 10.91 3.09 20.26
CA ASN A 522 11.93 3.51 21.20
C ASN A 522 12.11 5.03 21.08
N LEU A 523 11.14 5.77 21.62
CA LEU A 523 10.99 7.21 21.35
C LEU A 523 11.65 8.10 22.39
N GLN A 524 11.91 7.61 23.60
CA GLN A 524 12.46 8.40 24.71
C GLN A 524 11.78 9.78 24.93
N ASN A 525 12.33 10.88 24.41
CA ASN A 525 11.74 12.23 24.51
C ASN A 525 10.84 12.63 23.32
N ALA A 526 10.84 11.84 22.25
CA ALA A 526 10.06 12.09 21.05
C ALA A 526 8.59 11.66 21.19
N THR A 527 7.78 12.14 20.25
CA THR A 527 6.38 11.79 20.12
C THR A 527 6.13 10.97 18.85
N LEU A 528 5.28 9.96 18.93
CA LEU A 528 4.69 9.30 17.77
C LEU A 528 3.18 9.58 17.73
N VAL A 529 2.72 10.16 16.62
CA VAL A 529 1.30 10.39 16.33
C VAL A 529 0.78 9.28 15.44
N LEU A 530 -0.23 8.58 15.92
CA LEU A 530 -0.97 7.54 15.19
C LEU A 530 -2.30 8.13 14.71
N ASN A 531 -2.46 8.28 13.40
CA ASN A 531 -3.66 8.87 12.81
C ASN A 531 -4.28 7.93 11.76
N GLN A 532 -5.43 7.32 12.05
CA GLN A 532 -6.07 6.34 11.15
C GLN A 532 -5.15 5.15 10.83
N VAL A 533 -4.49 4.60 11.86
CA VAL A 533 -3.70 3.37 11.74
C VAL A 533 -4.60 2.19 12.10
N GLU A 534 -4.60 1.16 11.26
CA GLU A 534 -5.45 -0.02 11.45
C GLU A 534 -4.65 -1.32 11.47
N GLU A 535 -5.16 -2.34 12.14
CA GLU A 535 -4.50 -3.65 12.25
C GLU A 535 -5.39 -4.85 11.95
N HIS A 536 -4.78 -5.96 11.54
CA HIS A 536 -5.43 -7.27 11.42
C HIS A 536 -4.46 -8.40 11.79
N ASN A 537 -4.83 -9.25 12.76
CA ASN A 537 -3.95 -10.32 13.27
C ASN A 537 -2.58 -9.80 13.70
N VAL A 538 -2.56 -8.79 14.56
CA VAL A 538 -1.35 -8.24 15.15
C VAL A 538 -1.44 -8.41 16.68
N PRO A 539 -0.88 -9.48 17.25
CA PRO A 539 -1.02 -9.78 18.68
C PRO A 539 -0.49 -8.67 19.59
N THR A 540 0.51 -7.91 19.12
CA THR A 540 1.07 -6.77 19.85
C THR A 540 1.03 -5.52 18.97
N PRO A 541 -0.07 -4.73 19.01
CA PRO A 541 -0.25 -3.57 18.13
C PRO A 541 0.88 -2.55 18.25
N ILE A 542 1.27 -2.26 19.50
CA ILE A 542 2.32 -1.31 19.85
C ILE A 542 3.16 -1.91 20.98
N THR A 543 4.48 -1.83 20.86
CA THR A 543 5.43 -2.09 21.93
C THR A 543 6.29 -0.86 22.14
N CYS A 544 6.43 -0.42 23.39
CA CYS A 544 7.31 0.68 23.76
C CYS A 544 7.99 0.39 25.10
N PRO A 545 9.13 -0.33 25.09
CA PRO A 545 9.70 -0.88 26.30
C PRO A 545 10.40 0.17 27.18
N GLY A 546 10.86 1.28 26.60
CA GLY A 546 11.74 2.24 27.28
C GLY A 546 13.09 1.62 27.67
N TYR A 547 14.05 2.47 28.08
CA TYR A 547 15.31 2.04 28.69
C TYR A 547 15.28 2.30 30.21
N PRO A 548 16.09 1.62 31.04
CA PRO A 548 16.07 1.75 32.51
C PRO A 548 16.28 3.17 33.09
N HIS A 549 16.63 4.15 32.26
CA HIS A 549 16.73 5.57 32.61
C HIS A 549 15.91 6.52 31.70
N TYR A 550 15.23 5.98 30.68
CA TYR A 550 14.42 6.74 29.72
C TYR A 550 13.07 6.04 29.54
N PRO A 551 11.98 6.56 30.13
CA PRO A 551 10.67 5.99 29.88
C PRO A 551 10.34 6.06 28.39
N CYS A 552 9.43 5.20 27.95
CA CYS A 552 8.81 5.31 26.63
C CYS A 552 8.35 6.76 26.37
N GLY A 553 8.66 7.29 25.19
CA GLY A 553 8.18 8.60 24.76
C GLY A 553 6.67 8.66 24.56
N ASN A 554 6.16 9.81 24.12
CA ASN A 554 4.72 10.02 24.02
C ASN A 554 4.17 9.35 22.76
N ILE A 555 3.23 8.41 22.91
CA ILE A 555 2.45 7.88 21.80
C ILE A 555 1.04 8.46 21.90
N SER A 556 0.60 9.16 20.86
CA SER A 556 -0.73 9.76 20.78
C SER A 556 -1.55 9.10 19.66
N GLY A 557 -2.84 8.89 19.91
CA GLY A 557 -3.72 8.14 19.01
C GLY A 557 -3.77 6.64 19.33
N ILE A 558 -4.52 5.88 18.52
CA ILE A 558 -4.73 4.44 18.72
C ILE A 558 -4.67 3.70 17.39
N ILE A 559 -4.23 2.45 17.44
CA ILE A 559 -4.38 1.49 16.34
C ILE A 559 -5.73 0.81 16.52
N LYS A 560 -6.53 0.73 15.45
CA LYS A 560 -7.88 0.16 15.49
C LYS A 560 -7.95 -1.13 14.66
N PRO A 561 -8.79 -2.10 15.01
CA PRO A 561 -9.03 -3.26 14.14
C PRO A 561 -9.51 -2.81 12.75
N ALA A 562 -8.86 -3.30 11.69
CA ALA A 562 -9.13 -2.98 10.30
C ALA A 562 -10.32 -3.78 9.78
N PHE A 563 -11.09 -3.18 8.87
CA PHE A 563 -11.79 -3.97 7.87
C PHE A 563 -10.74 -4.68 7.00
N TYR A 564 -10.83 -6.00 6.90
CA TYR A 564 -9.84 -6.85 6.26
C TYR A 564 -10.37 -7.48 4.98
N MET A 565 -9.62 -7.37 3.89
CA MET A 565 -9.93 -8.04 2.64
C MET A 565 -9.47 -9.49 2.73
N THR A 566 -10.42 -10.42 2.80
CA THR A 566 -10.18 -11.86 3.02
C THR A 566 -9.87 -12.60 1.73
N ASN A 567 -10.46 -12.15 0.61
CA ASN A 567 -10.22 -12.71 -0.72
C ASN A 567 -10.41 -11.62 -1.77
N ASN A 568 -9.74 -11.74 -2.92
CA ASN A 568 -10.02 -10.92 -4.09
C ASN A 568 -9.55 -11.61 -5.37
N PHE A 569 -10.22 -11.34 -6.48
CA PHE A 569 -9.88 -11.91 -7.78
C PHE A 569 -10.45 -11.07 -8.92
N ARG A 570 -9.90 -11.32 -10.11
CA ARG A 570 -10.31 -10.66 -11.35
C ARG A 570 -11.70 -11.13 -11.79
N GLY A 571 -12.57 -10.19 -12.13
CA GLY A 571 -13.86 -10.45 -12.76
C GLY A 571 -13.75 -10.50 -14.28
N ILE A 572 -14.81 -10.11 -14.98
CA ILE A 572 -14.87 -9.93 -16.44
C ILE A 572 -14.16 -8.64 -16.85
N ASP A 573 -13.54 -8.62 -18.04
CA ASP A 573 -12.92 -7.42 -18.60
C ASP A 573 -13.41 -7.09 -20.02
N GLY A 574 -12.95 -5.94 -20.53
CA GLY A 574 -13.20 -5.52 -21.91
C GLY A 574 -12.56 -6.41 -22.98
N ILE A 575 -11.70 -7.37 -22.63
CA ILE A 575 -11.07 -8.30 -23.57
C ILE A 575 -11.96 -9.54 -23.76
N ASP A 576 -12.50 -10.08 -22.66
CA ASP A 576 -13.52 -11.14 -22.64
C ASP A 576 -14.76 -10.73 -23.47
N TRP A 577 -15.02 -9.43 -23.54
CA TRP A 577 -16.14 -8.79 -24.22
C TRP A 577 -16.11 -8.92 -25.76
N GLU A 578 -14.94 -8.86 -26.41
CA GLU A 578 -14.79 -8.64 -27.86
C GLU A 578 -14.93 -9.88 -28.77
N THR A 579 -15.37 -11.02 -28.26
CA THR A 579 -15.67 -12.20 -29.10
C THR A 579 -16.97 -12.08 -29.94
N GLY A 580 -17.25 -10.89 -30.52
CA GLY A 580 -18.04 -10.71 -31.75
C GLY A 580 -19.57 -10.82 -31.70
N GLY A 581 -20.26 -10.06 -30.83
CA GLY A 581 -21.74 -9.99 -30.83
C GLY A 581 -22.31 -8.57 -30.76
N ASP A 582 -23.60 -8.40 -31.08
CA ASP A 582 -24.31 -7.10 -31.17
C ASP A 582 -24.29 -6.24 -29.88
N ASP A 583 -23.84 -6.80 -28.76
CA ASP A 583 -23.70 -6.10 -27.48
C ASP A 583 -22.32 -5.43 -27.32
N ALA A 584 -21.41 -5.62 -28.28
CA ALA A 584 -20.06 -5.05 -28.27
C ALA A 584 -20.10 -3.52 -28.46
N GLY A 585 -20.04 -2.77 -27.36
CA GLY A 585 -19.91 -1.30 -27.40
C GLY A 585 -20.48 -0.53 -26.21
N PHE A 586 -21.19 -1.21 -25.30
CA PHE A 586 -21.69 -0.61 -24.07
C PHE A 586 -20.60 -0.58 -22.99
N VAL A 587 -20.65 0.46 -22.14
CA VAL A 587 -19.83 0.51 -20.92
C VAL A 587 -20.27 -0.63 -20.00
N ALA A 588 -19.32 -1.22 -19.26
CA ALA A 588 -19.68 -2.20 -18.26
C ALA A 588 -20.57 -1.53 -17.22
N ASP A 589 -21.66 -2.20 -16.88
CA ASP A 589 -22.51 -1.81 -15.78
C ASP A 589 -22.31 -2.87 -14.71
N THR A 590 -21.55 -2.50 -13.68
CA THR A 590 -21.00 -3.50 -12.76
C THR A 590 -22.00 -3.94 -11.71
N MET A 591 -22.47 -5.19 -11.83
CA MET A 591 -23.28 -5.86 -10.82
C MET A 591 -22.77 -7.24 -10.47
N GLY A 592 -23.03 -7.64 -9.23
CA GLY A 592 -22.74 -8.99 -8.76
C GLY A 592 -23.40 -9.30 -7.42
N ALA A 593 -23.52 -10.57 -7.12
CA ALA A 593 -24.04 -11.05 -5.86
C ALA A 593 -23.29 -12.32 -5.41
N VAL A 594 -23.24 -12.55 -4.10
CA VAL A 594 -22.64 -13.73 -3.50
C VAL A 594 -23.73 -14.63 -2.93
N GLY A 595 -23.59 -15.94 -3.17
CA GLY A 595 -24.39 -16.98 -2.55
C GLY A 595 -23.54 -17.86 -1.63
N ASN A 596 -24.03 -19.05 -1.31
CA ASN A 596 -23.35 -19.91 -0.35
C ASN A 596 -21.96 -20.34 -0.83
N ASN A 597 -21.81 -20.66 -2.12
CA ASN A 597 -20.58 -21.22 -2.69
C ASN A 597 -19.98 -20.40 -3.82
N TYR A 598 -20.77 -19.56 -4.46
CA TYR A 598 -20.42 -18.88 -5.71
C TYR A 598 -20.63 -17.37 -5.61
N PHE A 599 -19.84 -16.64 -6.38
CA PHE A 599 -20.09 -15.25 -6.74
C PHE A 599 -20.58 -15.22 -8.19
N VAL A 600 -21.67 -14.52 -8.47
CA VAL A 600 -22.17 -14.32 -9.83
C VAL A 600 -22.01 -12.85 -10.20
N GLU A 601 -21.26 -12.60 -11.26
CA GLU A 601 -21.11 -11.28 -11.87
C GLU A 601 -22.04 -11.17 -13.09
N LEU A 602 -22.72 -10.04 -13.21
CA LEU A 602 -23.64 -9.77 -14.31
C LEU A 602 -23.39 -8.35 -14.84
N LEU A 603 -22.99 -8.27 -16.09
CA LEU A 603 -22.75 -7.03 -16.83
C LEU A 603 -23.76 -6.92 -17.99
N ASN A 604 -23.81 -5.78 -18.69
CA ASN A 604 -24.69 -5.56 -19.84
C ASN A 604 -24.72 -6.77 -20.82
N GLY A 605 -23.58 -7.25 -21.29
CA GLY A 605 -23.49 -8.32 -22.30
C GLY A 605 -23.04 -9.70 -21.81
N MET A 606 -22.68 -9.86 -20.53
CA MET A 606 -22.05 -11.09 -20.06
C MET A 606 -22.41 -11.42 -18.60
N VAL A 607 -22.56 -12.71 -18.31
CA VAL A 607 -22.69 -13.27 -16.97
C VAL A 607 -21.56 -14.25 -16.73
N ALA A 608 -20.96 -14.24 -15.54
CA ALA A 608 -19.95 -15.20 -15.12
C ALA A 608 -20.19 -15.69 -13.70
N VAL A 609 -19.83 -16.94 -13.44
CA VAL A 609 -19.93 -17.60 -12.14
C VAL A 609 -18.54 -17.98 -11.66
N PHE A 610 -18.19 -17.54 -10.46
CA PHE A 610 -16.90 -17.76 -9.82
C PHE A 610 -17.09 -18.57 -8.54
N GLU A 611 -16.19 -19.50 -8.27
CA GLU A 611 -16.12 -20.15 -6.96
C GLU A 611 -15.62 -19.14 -5.92
N LYS A 612 -16.39 -18.93 -4.85
CA LYS A 612 -16.14 -17.80 -3.94
C LYS A 612 -14.82 -17.93 -3.16
N ASN A 613 -14.41 -19.16 -2.85
CA ASN A 613 -13.22 -19.40 -2.03
C ASN A 613 -11.92 -19.28 -2.83
N THR A 614 -11.93 -19.65 -4.11
CA THR A 614 -10.73 -19.70 -4.96
C THR A 614 -10.66 -18.56 -5.97
N GLY A 615 -11.78 -17.92 -6.28
CA GLY A 615 -11.89 -16.94 -7.37
C GLY A 615 -11.86 -17.56 -8.77
N ARG A 616 -11.88 -18.90 -8.88
CA ARG A 616 -11.85 -19.60 -10.17
C ARG A 616 -13.16 -19.37 -10.91
N ARG A 617 -13.10 -18.87 -12.15
CA ARG A 617 -14.27 -18.76 -13.04
C ARG A 617 -14.69 -20.15 -13.52
N ILE A 618 -15.93 -20.55 -13.22
CA ILE A 618 -16.46 -21.91 -13.50
C ILE A 618 -17.37 -21.92 -14.73
N ARG A 619 -18.18 -20.88 -14.93
CA ARG A 619 -19.10 -20.72 -16.06
C ARG A 619 -19.14 -19.29 -16.54
N GLN A 620 -19.51 -19.10 -17.80
CA GLN A 620 -19.89 -17.80 -18.35
C GLN A 620 -20.90 -17.97 -19.49
N ALA A 621 -21.62 -16.91 -19.83
CA ALA A 621 -22.48 -16.86 -21.00
C ALA A 621 -22.73 -15.41 -21.44
N ARG A 622 -23.16 -15.23 -22.70
CA ARG A 622 -23.75 -13.97 -23.14
C ARG A 622 -25.10 -13.77 -22.48
N THR A 623 -25.43 -12.54 -22.09
CA THR A 623 -26.69 -12.23 -21.41
C THR A 623 -27.92 -12.48 -22.29
N LYS A 624 -27.81 -12.31 -23.62
CA LYS A 624 -28.88 -12.73 -24.55
C LYS A 624 -29.22 -14.23 -24.44
N ALA A 625 -28.22 -15.09 -24.38
CA ALA A 625 -28.41 -16.53 -24.20
C ALA A 625 -28.89 -16.86 -22.79
N PHE A 626 -28.35 -16.16 -21.78
CA PHE A 626 -28.79 -16.34 -20.40
C PHE A 626 -30.26 -16.00 -20.24
N PHE A 627 -30.74 -14.84 -20.69
CA PHE A 627 -32.11 -14.36 -20.51
C PHE A 627 -33.11 -14.82 -21.58
N TYR A 628 -32.76 -15.77 -22.44
CA TYR A 628 -33.64 -16.23 -23.52
C TYR A 628 -35.03 -16.65 -23.01
N VAL A 629 -36.09 -16.08 -23.59
CA VAL A 629 -37.50 -16.42 -23.34
C VAL A 629 -38.20 -16.59 -24.69
N SER A 630 -39.03 -17.63 -24.81
CA SER A 630 -39.87 -17.92 -25.97
C SER A 630 -41.33 -18.04 -25.53
N LEU A 631 -42.24 -17.29 -26.15
CA LEU A 631 -43.66 -17.25 -25.80
C LEU A 631 -44.55 -17.67 -26.97
N GLY A 632 -45.55 -18.51 -26.70
CA GLY A 632 -46.53 -18.97 -27.69
C GLY A 632 -45.99 -20.04 -28.65
N GLU A 633 -46.90 -20.58 -29.48
CA GLU A 633 -46.59 -21.62 -30.45
C GLU A 633 -46.98 -21.12 -31.86
N ASN A 634 -45.98 -20.82 -32.70
CA ASN A 634 -46.09 -20.53 -34.15
C ASN A 634 -46.61 -19.14 -34.61
N PRO A 635 -45.71 -18.20 -34.98
CA PRO A 635 -44.28 -18.16 -34.62
C PRO A 635 -44.12 -17.73 -33.15
N PRO A 636 -43.15 -18.29 -32.40
CA PRO A 636 -42.90 -17.86 -31.04
C PRO A 636 -42.44 -16.40 -30.98
N ASP A 637 -42.94 -15.64 -30.00
CA ASP A 637 -42.41 -14.31 -29.67
C ASP A 637 -41.17 -14.49 -28.78
N ILE A 638 -40.00 -14.17 -29.33
CA ILE A 638 -38.70 -14.44 -28.72
C ILE A 638 -38.10 -13.15 -28.15
N TYR A 639 -37.53 -13.28 -26.95
CA TYR A 639 -36.77 -12.24 -26.26
C TYR A 639 -35.41 -12.78 -25.81
N PRO A 640 -34.36 -11.94 -25.72
CA PRO A 640 -34.36 -10.50 -26.03
C PRO A 640 -34.46 -10.19 -27.53
N LYS A 641 -34.99 -9.00 -27.87
CA LYS A 641 -35.09 -8.48 -29.25
C LYS A 641 -33.93 -7.55 -29.61
N GLY A 642 -33.25 -6.99 -28.62
CA GLY A 642 -32.08 -6.13 -28.78
C GLY A 642 -30.98 -6.48 -27.80
N SER A 643 -30.14 -5.50 -27.49
CA SER A 643 -29.07 -5.64 -26.51
C SER A 643 -29.60 -5.68 -25.08
N MET A 644 -28.91 -6.44 -24.24
CA MET A 644 -29.20 -6.51 -22.81
C MET A 644 -28.46 -5.39 -22.07
N THR A 645 -29.17 -4.58 -21.29
CA THR A 645 -28.61 -3.45 -20.54
C THR A 645 -29.13 -3.39 -19.11
N ASP A 646 -28.50 -2.58 -18.27
CA ASP A 646 -28.93 -2.26 -16.90
C ASP A 646 -29.14 -3.50 -16.00
N PRO A 647 -28.07 -4.26 -15.72
CA PRO A 647 -28.16 -5.45 -14.90
C PRO A 647 -28.56 -5.17 -13.46
N ARG A 648 -29.25 -6.15 -12.87
CA ARG A 648 -29.40 -6.34 -11.43
C ARG A 648 -29.32 -7.81 -11.10
N ILE A 649 -28.65 -8.14 -9.99
CA ILE A 649 -28.64 -9.51 -9.44
C ILE A 649 -28.59 -9.46 -7.91
N VAL A 650 -29.38 -10.30 -7.26
CA VAL A 650 -29.44 -10.45 -5.81
C VAL A 650 -29.57 -11.93 -5.47
N TYR A 651 -28.81 -12.39 -4.48
CA TYR A 651 -29.06 -13.67 -3.83
C TYR A 651 -29.90 -13.45 -2.57
N ASP A 652 -31.04 -14.14 -2.47
CA ASP A 652 -31.86 -14.11 -1.27
C ASP A 652 -31.59 -15.35 -0.39
N PRO A 653 -31.00 -15.20 0.80
CA PRO A 653 -30.72 -16.31 1.69
C PRO A 653 -31.98 -16.95 2.29
N HIS A 654 -33.13 -16.27 2.30
CA HIS A 654 -34.37 -16.86 2.85
C HIS A 654 -35.00 -17.87 1.91
N SER A 655 -35.10 -17.54 0.61
CA SER A 655 -35.56 -18.47 -0.41
C SER A 655 -34.44 -19.38 -0.96
N GLN A 656 -33.18 -19.06 -0.67
CA GLN A 656 -32.00 -19.71 -1.25
C GLN A 656 -32.10 -19.69 -2.78
N ARG A 657 -32.34 -18.50 -3.35
CA ARG A 657 -32.50 -18.28 -4.78
C ARG A 657 -31.78 -17.03 -5.25
N TRP A 658 -31.34 -17.08 -6.48
CA TRP A 658 -30.80 -15.94 -7.21
C TRP A 658 -31.92 -15.31 -8.04
N PHE A 659 -31.97 -13.98 -8.03
CA PHE A 659 -32.86 -13.18 -8.86
C PHE A 659 -32.01 -12.22 -9.68
N ALA A 660 -32.08 -12.30 -11.00
CA ALA A 660 -31.36 -11.42 -11.90
C ALA A 660 -32.32 -10.77 -12.91
N ALA A 661 -32.13 -9.50 -13.23
CA ALA A 661 -32.95 -8.78 -14.18
C ALA A 661 -32.13 -7.86 -15.08
N GLN A 662 -32.57 -7.67 -16.31
CA GLN A 662 -31.97 -6.75 -17.29
C GLN A 662 -33.04 -6.22 -18.24
N ILE A 663 -32.78 -5.05 -18.83
CA ILE A 663 -33.60 -4.48 -19.91
C ILE A 663 -33.21 -5.15 -21.23
N ASP A 664 -34.23 -5.50 -22.01
CA ASP A 664 -34.10 -5.78 -23.43
C ASP A 664 -34.38 -4.49 -24.21
N SER A 665 -33.30 -3.82 -24.63
CA SER A 665 -33.37 -2.53 -25.34
C SER A 665 -34.17 -2.58 -26.64
N GLY A 666 -34.29 -3.75 -27.28
CA GLY A 666 -35.05 -3.90 -28.52
C GLY A 666 -36.56 -3.93 -28.30
N SER A 667 -37.02 -4.28 -27.08
CA SER A 667 -38.44 -4.31 -26.75
C SER A 667 -38.88 -3.28 -25.70
N GLY A 668 -37.94 -2.65 -24.99
CA GLY A 668 -38.23 -1.77 -23.84
C GLY A 668 -38.76 -2.53 -22.62
N LYS A 669 -38.73 -3.87 -22.62
CA LYS A 669 -39.20 -4.72 -21.51
C LYS A 669 -38.01 -5.17 -20.67
N ALA A 670 -38.28 -5.69 -19.48
CA ALA A 670 -37.26 -6.38 -18.68
C ALA A 670 -37.42 -7.89 -18.79
N LEU A 671 -36.33 -8.60 -18.56
CA LEU A 671 -36.31 -10.05 -18.40
C LEU A 671 -35.85 -10.38 -16.99
N LEU A 672 -36.55 -11.31 -16.34
CA LEU A 672 -36.24 -11.80 -15.01
C LEU A 672 -35.75 -13.25 -15.09
N ALA A 673 -34.67 -13.53 -14.40
CA ALA A 673 -34.07 -14.84 -14.23
C ALA A 673 -34.12 -15.24 -12.76
N VAL A 674 -34.66 -16.41 -12.46
CA VAL A 674 -34.69 -16.98 -11.11
C VAL A 674 -34.01 -18.33 -11.10
N SER A 675 -33.11 -18.57 -10.16
CA SER A 675 -32.46 -19.88 -10.05
C SER A 675 -33.48 -20.95 -9.63
N LYS A 676 -33.20 -22.21 -9.95
CA LYS A 676 -33.96 -23.39 -9.51
C LYS A 676 -33.48 -23.91 -8.16
N HIS A 677 -32.22 -23.62 -7.83
CA HIS A 677 -31.52 -24.09 -6.63
C HIS A 677 -30.74 -22.95 -5.95
N ALA A 678 -30.17 -23.25 -4.79
CA ALA A 678 -29.29 -22.34 -4.04
C ALA A 678 -28.02 -22.00 -4.81
N ASP A 679 -27.50 -22.94 -5.60
CA ASP A 679 -26.35 -22.71 -6.46
C ASP A 679 -26.77 -22.30 -7.88
N PRO A 680 -26.06 -21.33 -8.50
CA PRO A 680 -26.38 -20.80 -9.83
C PRO A 680 -25.98 -21.77 -10.95
N VAL A 681 -25.24 -22.83 -10.63
CA VAL A 681 -24.74 -23.90 -11.51
C VAL A 681 -24.97 -25.26 -10.83
N PRO A 682 -24.93 -26.39 -11.56
CA PRO A 682 -24.98 -27.71 -10.95
C PRO A 682 -23.90 -27.88 -9.87
N LEU A 683 -24.24 -28.52 -8.75
CA LEU A 683 -23.31 -28.75 -7.65
C LEU A 683 -22.10 -29.57 -8.14
N GLY A 684 -20.88 -29.10 -7.82
CA GLY A 684 -19.64 -29.77 -8.23
C GLY A 684 -19.26 -29.59 -9.69
N ALA A 685 -19.84 -28.60 -10.40
CA ALA A 685 -19.45 -28.29 -11.77
C ALA A 685 -17.96 -27.92 -11.88
N GLU A 686 -17.20 -28.67 -12.68
CA GLU A 686 -15.83 -28.32 -13.06
C GLU A 686 -15.79 -27.18 -14.08
N PRO A 687 -14.71 -26.38 -14.16
CA PRO A 687 -14.63 -25.25 -15.07
C PRO A 687 -14.80 -25.65 -16.54
N ASP A 688 -15.79 -25.05 -17.19
CA ASP A 688 -15.99 -25.10 -18.64
C ASP A 688 -16.69 -23.82 -19.06
N LEU A 689 -15.96 -22.92 -19.72
CA LEU A 689 -16.46 -21.60 -20.10
C LEU A 689 -17.30 -21.63 -21.39
N ALA A 690 -17.32 -22.74 -22.13
CA ALA A 690 -18.12 -22.91 -23.34
C ALA A 690 -19.46 -23.58 -23.06
N ASP A 691 -19.57 -24.32 -21.95
CA ASP A 691 -20.81 -24.96 -21.51
C ASP A 691 -21.88 -23.94 -21.13
N THR A 692 -23.02 -23.99 -21.84
CA THR A 692 -24.22 -23.17 -21.58
C THR A 692 -25.40 -24.00 -21.03
N SER A 693 -25.26 -25.32 -20.88
CA SER A 693 -26.32 -26.21 -20.41
C SER A 693 -26.76 -25.93 -18.97
N TRP A 694 -25.86 -25.37 -18.15
CA TRP A 694 -26.15 -24.91 -16.79
C TRP A 694 -27.28 -23.88 -16.72
N ILE A 695 -27.47 -23.08 -17.78
CA ILE A 695 -28.53 -22.06 -17.84
C ILE A 695 -29.89 -22.75 -17.77
N ALA A 696 -30.14 -23.71 -18.66
CA ALA A 696 -31.38 -24.47 -18.69
C ALA A 696 -31.52 -25.38 -17.46
N ALA A 697 -30.42 -25.95 -16.96
CA ALA A 697 -30.43 -26.81 -15.78
C ALA A 697 -30.80 -26.06 -14.50
N ASN A 698 -30.29 -24.84 -14.31
CA ASN A 698 -30.36 -24.14 -13.02
C ASN A 698 -31.19 -22.86 -13.02
N TRP A 699 -31.75 -22.41 -14.14
CA TRP A 699 -32.51 -21.16 -14.18
C TRP A 699 -33.83 -21.25 -14.94
N THR A 700 -34.76 -20.41 -14.53
CA THR A 700 -36.06 -20.18 -15.18
C THR A 700 -36.20 -18.70 -15.47
N LYS A 701 -36.69 -18.37 -16.68
CA LYS A 701 -36.72 -17.00 -17.21
C LYS A 701 -38.15 -16.54 -17.46
N TYR A 702 -38.38 -15.24 -17.28
CA TYR A 702 -39.69 -14.61 -17.37
C TYR A 702 -39.60 -13.28 -18.10
N LEU A 703 -40.58 -13.00 -18.96
CA LEU A 703 -40.78 -11.67 -19.55
C LEU A 703 -41.48 -10.76 -18.53
N VAL A 704 -40.97 -9.55 -18.36
CA VAL A 704 -41.53 -8.52 -17.48
C VAL A 704 -41.97 -7.31 -18.31
N PRO A 705 -43.28 -7.11 -18.54
CA PRO A 705 -43.81 -6.07 -19.42
C PRO A 705 -43.86 -4.69 -18.72
N ILE A 706 -42.68 -4.16 -18.41
CA ILE A 706 -42.48 -2.85 -17.75
C ILE A 706 -42.45 -1.65 -18.70
N ASN A 707 -42.55 -1.88 -20.01
CA ASN A 707 -42.57 -0.80 -20.99
C ASN A 707 -43.78 0.12 -20.75
N HIS A 708 -43.61 1.43 -20.95
CA HIS A 708 -44.73 2.37 -20.84
C HIS A 708 -45.67 2.21 -22.03
N GLN A 709 -46.96 2.52 -21.84
CA GLN A 709 -47.97 2.36 -22.90
C GLN A 709 -47.70 3.26 -24.13
N THR A 710 -47.03 4.38 -23.91
CA THR A 710 -46.75 5.40 -24.94
C THR A 710 -45.26 5.66 -25.18
N ILE A 711 -44.35 5.06 -24.38
CA ILE A 711 -42.91 5.28 -24.45
C ILE A 711 -42.22 3.92 -24.38
N ASN A 712 -41.46 3.57 -25.42
CA ASN A 712 -40.74 2.29 -25.51
C ASN A 712 -39.23 2.42 -25.20
N ASP A 713 -38.75 3.61 -24.84
CA ASP A 713 -37.35 3.84 -24.45
C ASP A 713 -37.22 3.74 -22.93
N THR A 714 -36.70 2.60 -22.47
CA THR A 714 -36.59 2.22 -21.07
C THR A 714 -35.12 2.18 -20.65
N ASP A 715 -34.82 2.74 -19.48
CA ASP A 715 -33.47 3.02 -18.99
C ASP A 715 -33.43 2.82 -17.47
N PHE A 716 -32.23 2.62 -16.91
CA PHE A 716 -31.99 2.59 -15.47
C PHE A 716 -32.84 1.59 -14.67
N LEU A 717 -32.70 0.29 -14.95
CA LEU A 717 -33.36 -0.75 -14.17
C LEU A 717 -32.83 -0.81 -12.74
N THR A 718 -33.76 -0.81 -11.78
CA THR A 718 -33.48 -1.06 -10.36
C THR A 718 -34.29 -2.26 -9.87
N MET A 719 -33.81 -2.91 -8.82
CA MET A 719 -34.45 -4.10 -8.28
C MET A 719 -34.31 -4.20 -6.77
N GLY A 720 -35.40 -4.56 -6.11
CA GLY A 720 -35.45 -4.92 -4.70
C GLY A 720 -36.28 -6.20 -4.50
N LEU A 721 -36.24 -6.75 -3.30
CA LEU A 721 -37.03 -7.91 -2.93
C LEU A 721 -37.27 -7.94 -1.44
N ASP A 722 -38.33 -8.65 -1.04
CA ASP A 722 -38.57 -9.02 0.35
C ASP A 722 -39.11 -10.47 0.40
N LYS A 723 -39.81 -10.81 1.48
CA LYS A 723 -40.47 -12.11 1.63
C LYS A 723 -41.62 -12.32 0.63
N ASN A 724 -42.34 -11.25 0.27
CA ASN A 724 -43.59 -11.30 -0.47
C ASN A 724 -43.37 -11.16 -1.98
N GLY A 725 -42.42 -10.33 -2.40
CA GLY A 725 -42.26 -9.97 -3.81
C GLY A 725 -40.85 -9.68 -4.27
N VAL A 726 -40.72 -9.63 -5.60
CA VAL A 726 -39.60 -9.07 -6.34
C VAL A 726 -40.11 -7.81 -7.03
N TYR A 727 -39.40 -6.69 -6.88
CA TYR A 727 -39.82 -5.38 -7.34
C TYR A 727 -38.82 -4.86 -8.35
N ILE A 728 -39.26 -4.67 -9.60
CA ILE A 728 -38.41 -4.17 -10.69
C ILE A 728 -38.95 -2.81 -11.11
N ALA A 729 -38.13 -1.77 -11.03
CA ALA A 729 -38.50 -0.44 -11.51
C ALA A 729 -37.59 0.00 -12.65
N VAL A 730 -38.13 0.82 -13.53
CA VAL A 730 -37.41 1.43 -14.65
C VAL A 730 -37.83 2.87 -14.85
N LEU A 731 -36.97 3.63 -15.50
CA LEU A 731 -37.22 4.97 -15.98
C LEU A 731 -37.57 4.92 -17.48
N HIS A 732 -38.50 5.77 -17.91
CA HIS A 732 -38.87 5.91 -19.33
C HIS A 732 -38.41 7.25 -19.85
N ARG A 733 -37.65 7.24 -20.94
CA ARG A 733 -37.12 8.44 -21.57
C ARG A 733 -38.20 9.07 -22.45
N PRO A 734 -38.74 10.25 -22.10
CA PRO A 734 -39.77 10.88 -22.90
C PRO A 734 -39.22 11.35 -24.25
N GLY A 735 -40.01 11.16 -25.32
CA GLY A 735 -39.89 12.00 -26.51
C GLY A 735 -40.36 13.41 -26.14
N ALA A 736 -39.55 14.44 -26.42
CA ALA A 736 -39.86 15.80 -26.03
C ALA A 736 -41.15 16.33 -26.70
N PRO A 737 -42.03 17.10 -26.01
CA PRO A 737 -42.03 17.45 -24.59
C PRO A 737 -42.90 16.51 -23.73
N ALA A 738 -42.29 15.76 -22.80
CA ALA A 738 -43.02 15.00 -21.77
C ALA A 738 -42.16 14.84 -20.50
N ASN A 739 -42.83 14.62 -19.36
CA ASN A 739 -42.19 14.36 -18.07
C ASN A 739 -41.49 13.00 -18.07
N TRP A 740 -40.46 12.85 -17.22
CA TRP A 740 -39.86 11.55 -16.96
C TRP A 740 -40.83 10.67 -16.18
N LEU A 741 -41.15 9.51 -16.75
CA LEU A 741 -42.07 8.54 -16.16
C LEU A 741 -41.29 7.33 -15.63
N ALA A 742 -41.88 6.59 -14.70
CA ALA A 742 -41.35 5.31 -14.27
C ALA A 742 -42.43 4.23 -14.29
N THR A 743 -41.99 2.98 -14.39
CA THR A 743 -42.85 1.81 -14.19
C THR A 743 -42.23 0.90 -13.16
N LEU A 744 -43.06 0.38 -12.25
CA LEU A 744 -42.72 -0.61 -11.24
C LEU A 744 -43.56 -1.86 -11.48
N ALA A 745 -42.91 -3.00 -11.66
CA ALA A 745 -43.53 -4.32 -11.63
C ALA A 745 -43.31 -4.96 -10.25
N ALA A 746 -44.40 -5.32 -9.56
CA ALA A 746 -44.37 -6.04 -8.29
C ALA A 746 -44.76 -7.51 -8.49
N ILE A 747 -43.78 -8.40 -8.45
CA ILE A 747 -43.97 -9.80 -8.82
C ILE A 747 -44.08 -10.65 -7.55
N PRO A 748 -45.18 -11.40 -7.34
CA PRO A 748 -45.28 -12.32 -6.21
C PRO A 748 -44.13 -13.34 -6.23
N LYS A 749 -43.39 -13.41 -5.12
CA LYS A 749 -42.18 -14.24 -5.01
C LYS A 749 -42.46 -15.74 -4.85
N PRO A 750 -43.49 -16.20 -4.10
CA PRO A 750 -43.69 -17.63 -3.89
C PRO A 750 -43.85 -18.44 -5.18
N PRO A 751 -44.64 -18.01 -6.19
CA PRO A 751 -44.74 -18.71 -7.48
C PRO A 751 -43.43 -18.79 -8.28
N LEU A 752 -42.52 -17.83 -8.10
CA LEU A 752 -41.20 -17.86 -8.75
C LEU A 752 -40.30 -18.93 -8.11
N VAL A 753 -40.23 -18.93 -6.77
CA VAL A 753 -39.34 -19.82 -6.00
C VAL A 753 -39.75 -21.28 -6.13
N ASN A 754 -41.06 -21.54 -6.14
CA ASN A 754 -41.62 -22.89 -6.27
C ASN A 754 -41.77 -23.37 -7.73
N GLN A 755 -41.31 -22.57 -8.71
CA GLN A 755 -41.34 -22.91 -10.13
C GLN A 755 -42.76 -23.12 -10.69
N GLN A 756 -43.75 -22.41 -10.16
CA GLN A 756 -45.16 -22.47 -10.61
C GLN A 756 -45.60 -21.22 -11.37
N ALA A 757 -44.76 -20.20 -11.46
CA ALA A 757 -45.03 -18.99 -12.23
C ALA A 757 -45.09 -19.26 -13.75
N GLY A 758 -46.09 -18.70 -14.43
CA GLY A 758 -46.14 -18.65 -15.89
C GLY A 758 -45.05 -17.73 -16.48
N PRO A 759 -44.81 -17.78 -17.80
CA PRO A 759 -43.63 -17.20 -18.44
C PRO A 759 -43.65 -15.66 -18.57
N VAL A 760 -44.78 -15.01 -18.27
CA VAL A 760 -44.91 -13.55 -18.20
C VAL A 760 -45.25 -13.16 -16.76
N GLN A 761 -44.46 -12.27 -16.17
CA GLN A 761 -44.61 -11.84 -14.78
C GLN A 761 -44.54 -10.30 -14.64
N PRO A 762 -45.35 -9.68 -13.78
CA PRO A 762 -46.38 -10.31 -12.94
C PRO A 762 -47.55 -10.84 -13.78
N ALA A 763 -48.13 -11.97 -13.37
CA ALA A 763 -49.27 -12.58 -14.09
C ALA A 763 -50.52 -11.68 -14.13
N ASN A 764 -50.67 -10.79 -13.16
CA ASN A 764 -51.75 -9.81 -13.10
C ASN A 764 -51.21 -8.40 -13.34
N SER A 765 -51.76 -7.69 -14.34
CA SER A 765 -51.36 -6.32 -14.68
C SER A 765 -51.67 -5.29 -13.59
N GLY A 766 -52.55 -5.61 -12.63
CA GLY A 766 -52.79 -4.78 -11.44
C GLY A 766 -51.56 -4.63 -10.53
N ASN A 767 -50.51 -5.42 -10.75
CA ASN A 767 -49.22 -5.29 -10.08
C ASN A 767 -48.18 -4.48 -10.87
N ILE A 768 -48.60 -3.76 -11.91
CA ILE A 768 -47.78 -2.83 -12.68
C ILE A 768 -48.24 -1.41 -12.35
N PHE A 769 -47.33 -0.61 -11.83
CA PHE A 769 -47.60 0.77 -11.38
C PHE A 769 -46.82 1.74 -12.24
N GLN A 770 -47.47 2.81 -12.68
CA GLN A 770 -46.84 3.89 -13.44
C GLN A 770 -46.81 5.17 -12.60
N PHE A 771 -45.71 5.90 -12.68
CA PHE A 771 -45.49 7.12 -11.92
C PHE A 771 -45.03 8.24 -12.85
N ASP A 772 -45.57 9.44 -12.66
CA ASP A 772 -44.96 10.66 -13.17
C ASP A 772 -43.97 11.17 -12.12
N LEU A 773 -42.69 11.20 -12.48
CA LEU A 773 -41.61 11.61 -11.60
C LEU A 773 -41.11 13.03 -11.91
N GLY A 774 -41.55 13.63 -13.03
CA GLY A 774 -41.17 14.97 -13.48
C GLY A 774 -39.72 15.11 -13.96
N ASP A 775 -38.76 14.44 -13.32
CA ASP A 775 -37.33 14.66 -13.52
C ASP A 775 -36.51 13.36 -13.65
N ARG A 776 -35.44 13.40 -14.46
CA ARG A 776 -34.56 12.25 -14.76
C ARG A 776 -33.85 11.68 -13.53
N GLN A 777 -33.57 12.52 -12.53
CA GLN A 777 -32.84 12.11 -11.32
C GLN A 777 -33.71 11.37 -10.31
N SER A 778 -35.03 11.48 -10.46
CA SER A 778 -35.99 10.77 -9.64
C SER A 778 -36.06 9.32 -10.11
N VAL A 779 -35.13 8.49 -9.64
CA VAL A 779 -35.11 7.05 -9.91
C VAL A 779 -35.61 6.30 -8.68
N ILE A 780 -36.62 5.45 -8.89
CA ILE A 780 -37.18 4.58 -7.85
C ILE A 780 -36.17 3.49 -7.51
N GLN A 781 -35.83 3.35 -6.23
CA GLN A 781 -35.02 2.28 -5.67
C GLN A 781 -35.90 1.43 -4.75
N PRO A 782 -36.43 0.29 -5.23
CA PRO A 782 -37.05 -0.70 -4.37
C PRO A 782 -36.00 -1.27 -3.42
N ALA A 783 -36.32 -1.36 -2.13
CA ALA A 783 -35.36 -1.83 -1.15
C ALA A 783 -35.24 -3.35 -1.15
N VAL A 784 -34.02 -3.86 -0.98
CA VAL A 784 -33.75 -5.27 -0.65
C VAL A 784 -33.89 -5.44 0.86
N ASN A 785 -34.87 -6.24 1.31
CA ASN A 785 -35.03 -6.62 2.70
C ASN A 785 -34.55 -8.06 2.90
N LEU A 786 -33.41 -8.19 3.58
CA LEU A 786 -32.76 -9.48 3.88
C LEU A 786 -33.10 -10.00 5.28
N ASP A 787 -34.02 -9.38 6.00
CA ASP A 787 -34.42 -9.82 7.34
C ASP A 787 -35.77 -10.55 7.31
N ALA A 788 -36.07 -11.26 8.39
CA ALA A 788 -37.36 -11.91 8.55
C ALA A 788 -38.47 -10.86 8.64
N ASN A 789 -39.27 -10.73 7.56
CA ASN A 789 -40.38 -9.79 7.53
C ASN A 789 -41.74 -10.49 7.79
N PRO A 790 -42.64 -9.95 8.65
CA PRO A 790 -44.00 -10.45 8.75
C PRO A 790 -44.73 -10.34 7.41
N VAL A 791 -45.70 -11.22 7.15
CA VAL A 791 -46.47 -11.25 5.90
C VAL A 791 -47.23 -9.94 5.63
N ASN A 792 -47.48 -9.13 6.67
CA ASN A 792 -48.24 -7.87 6.58
C ASN A 792 -47.38 -6.60 6.52
N ASP A 793 -46.06 -6.70 6.45
CA ASP A 793 -45.20 -5.52 6.31
C ASP A 793 -45.19 -4.97 4.88
N VAL A 794 -44.67 -3.75 4.72
CA VAL A 794 -44.61 -3.04 3.43
C VAL A 794 -43.24 -3.19 2.77
N ALA A 795 -43.24 -3.32 1.45
CA ALA A 795 -42.06 -3.08 0.65
C ALA A 795 -41.82 -1.58 0.53
N TRP A 796 -40.57 -1.16 0.75
CA TRP A 796 -40.15 0.23 0.71
C TRP A 796 -39.61 0.60 -0.67
N LEU A 797 -40.10 1.72 -1.20
CA LEU A 797 -39.60 2.35 -2.41
C LEU A 797 -39.03 3.70 -2.02
N VAL A 798 -37.80 4.02 -2.40
CA VAL A 798 -37.20 5.34 -2.12
C VAL A 798 -36.70 5.99 -3.41
N LEU A 799 -36.76 7.31 -3.47
CA LEU A 799 -36.17 8.09 -4.56
C LEU A 799 -35.67 9.44 -4.05
N LYS A 800 -35.02 10.18 -4.94
CA LYS A 800 -34.64 11.57 -4.71
C LYS A 800 -35.40 12.48 -5.69
N ALA A 801 -36.11 13.47 -5.17
CA ALA A 801 -36.78 14.47 -6.00
C ALA A 801 -35.77 15.38 -6.70
N ALA A 802 -36.20 16.16 -7.70
CA ALA A 802 -35.35 17.18 -8.31
C ALA A 802 -34.91 18.25 -7.28
N PRO A 803 -33.69 18.81 -7.41
CA PRO A 803 -33.25 19.96 -6.61
C PRO A 803 -34.05 21.22 -6.93
N SER A 804 -34.01 22.23 -6.04
CA SER A 804 -34.57 23.54 -6.35
C SER A 804 -33.69 24.27 -7.36
N SER A 805 -34.31 24.82 -8.41
CA SER A 805 -33.64 25.65 -9.41
C SER A 805 -33.56 27.14 -9.01
N SER A 806 -34.29 27.56 -7.97
CA SER A 806 -34.32 28.94 -7.48
C SER A 806 -33.38 29.14 -6.28
N PRO A 807 -32.68 30.28 -6.17
CA PRO A 807 -31.86 30.61 -5.01
C PRO A 807 -32.70 30.79 -3.71
N PRO A 808 -32.21 30.34 -2.55
CA PRO A 808 -30.99 29.55 -2.37
C PRO A 808 -31.17 28.13 -2.88
N TYR A 809 -30.13 27.59 -3.54
CA TYR A 809 -30.10 26.22 -4.02
C TYR A 809 -30.36 25.23 -2.87
N GLN A 810 -31.26 24.28 -3.09
CA GLN A 810 -31.54 23.19 -2.16
C GLN A 810 -31.45 21.84 -2.89
N PRO A 811 -30.75 20.86 -2.31
CA PRO A 811 -30.73 19.53 -2.88
C PRO A 811 -32.13 18.90 -2.84
N GLY A 812 -32.34 17.98 -3.78
CA GLY A 812 -33.55 17.19 -3.89
C GLY A 812 -33.90 16.46 -2.60
N LYS A 813 -35.16 16.54 -2.18
CA LYS A 813 -35.63 15.81 -1.01
C LYS A 813 -35.63 14.32 -1.27
N ILE A 814 -35.24 13.53 -0.26
CA ILE A 814 -35.45 12.08 -0.28
C ILE A 814 -36.92 11.81 0.02
N ARG A 815 -37.53 10.97 -0.82
CA ARG A 815 -38.94 10.57 -0.71
C ARG A 815 -39.08 9.06 -0.65
N TYR A 816 -40.19 8.61 -0.09
CA TYR A 816 -40.53 7.20 -0.03
C TYR A 816 -42.00 6.92 -0.35
N ALA A 817 -42.24 5.74 -0.90
CA ALA A 817 -43.55 5.13 -1.09
C ALA A 817 -43.52 3.71 -0.50
N ARG A 818 -44.72 3.13 -0.32
CA ARG A 818 -44.89 1.83 0.34
C ARG A 818 -45.86 0.99 -0.46
N LEU A 819 -45.53 -0.29 -0.57
CA LEU A 819 -46.35 -1.26 -1.27
C LEU A 819 -46.65 -2.44 -0.34
N LYS A 820 -47.91 -2.82 -0.22
CA LYS A 820 -48.33 -3.90 0.68
C LYS A 820 -48.88 -5.08 -0.11
N TRP A 821 -48.48 -6.29 0.23
CA TRP A 821 -49.08 -7.49 -0.34
C TRP A 821 -50.43 -7.77 0.31
N ASN A 822 -51.48 -7.93 -0.51
CA ASN A 822 -52.79 -8.39 -0.07
C ASN A 822 -52.98 -9.85 -0.48
N SER A 823 -52.87 -10.75 0.50
CA SER A 823 -52.99 -12.20 0.28
C SER A 823 -54.38 -12.65 -0.16
N VAL A 824 -55.43 -11.84 0.06
CA VAL A 824 -56.80 -12.17 -0.35
C VAL A 824 -57.01 -11.87 -1.82
N THR A 825 -56.59 -10.69 -2.28
CA THR A 825 -56.73 -10.28 -3.69
C THR A 825 -55.57 -10.79 -4.56
N SER A 826 -54.50 -11.29 -3.95
CA SER A 826 -53.24 -11.63 -4.61
C SER A 826 -52.65 -10.46 -5.42
N LEU A 827 -52.85 -9.25 -4.91
CA LEU A 827 -52.36 -8.00 -5.49
C LEU A 827 -51.51 -7.22 -4.49
N PHE A 828 -50.61 -6.42 -5.03
CA PHE A 828 -49.90 -5.40 -4.30
C PHE A 828 -50.68 -4.09 -4.31
N GLU A 829 -50.72 -3.39 -3.17
CA GLU A 829 -51.48 -2.15 -2.99
C GLU A 829 -50.57 -1.01 -2.53
N LEU A 830 -50.58 0.10 -3.29
CA LEU A 830 -49.89 1.34 -2.92
C LEU A 830 -50.54 1.94 -1.68
N GLN A 831 -49.72 2.21 -0.65
CA GLN A 831 -50.20 2.91 0.55
C GLN A 831 -50.22 4.41 0.24
N SER A 832 -51.43 4.95 0.00
CA SER A 832 -51.74 6.30 -0.53
C SER A 832 -51.64 6.45 -2.06
N PRO A 833 -52.49 5.78 -2.87
CA PRO A 833 -52.37 5.74 -4.33
C PRO A 833 -52.40 7.10 -5.03
N SER A 834 -53.15 8.08 -4.50
CA SER A 834 -53.29 9.41 -5.08
C SER A 834 -52.10 10.34 -4.80
N SER A 835 -51.28 10.03 -3.79
CA SER A 835 -50.06 10.77 -3.45
C SER A 835 -49.08 9.80 -2.78
N PRO A 836 -48.43 8.93 -3.56
CA PRO A 836 -47.66 7.82 -3.01
C PRO A 836 -46.34 8.27 -2.36
N TRP A 837 -45.81 9.41 -2.78
CA TRP A 837 -44.49 9.90 -2.37
C TRP A 837 -44.57 10.80 -1.14
N ASN A 838 -43.93 10.36 -0.05
CA ASN A 838 -43.84 11.08 1.21
C ASN A 838 -42.40 11.59 1.40
N ASP A 839 -42.23 12.82 1.87
CA ASP A 839 -40.90 13.34 2.23
C ASP A 839 -40.38 12.61 3.49
N VAL A 840 -39.09 12.24 3.49
CA VAL A 840 -38.42 11.73 4.69
C VAL A 840 -38.32 12.85 5.73
N SER A 841 -38.73 12.57 6.96
CA SER A 841 -38.76 13.54 8.06
C SER A 841 -37.43 13.60 8.84
N GLY A 842 -37.30 14.57 9.74
CA GLY A 842 -36.11 14.75 10.57
C GLY A 842 -35.03 15.63 9.92
N ASN A 843 -33.84 15.63 10.51
CA ASN A 843 -32.75 16.52 10.11
C ASN A 843 -31.96 15.91 8.93
N PRO A 844 -31.95 16.52 7.74
CA PRO A 844 -31.18 16.04 6.61
C PRO A 844 -29.66 16.24 6.83
N PRO A 845 -28.81 15.63 5.98
CA PRO A 845 -27.37 15.87 5.97
C PRO A 845 -27.00 17.34 5.72
N PRO A 846 -25.75 17.76 6.01
CA PRO A 846 -25.22 19.05 5.62
C PRO A 846 -25.40 19.27 4.11
N PRO A 847 -25.60 20.53 3.67
CA PRO A 847 -25.80 20.86 2.27
C PRO A 847 -24.76 20.19 1.35
N TYR A 848 -25.22 19.77 0.19
CA TYR A 848 -24.41 19.20 -0.88
C TYR A 848 -25.05 19.62 -2.20
N PHE A 849 -24.29 19.49 -3.29
CA PHE A 849 -24.78 19.82 -4.63
C PHE A 849 -25.24 18.56 -5.38
N ASP A 850 -26.42 18.62 -5.99
CA ASP A 850 -26.92 17.61 -6.92
C ASP A 850 -26.32 17.81 -8.29
N ILE A 851 -25.53 16.82 -8.71
CA ILE A 851 -24.95 16.77 -10.04
C ILE A 851 -26.09 16.45 -11.02
N VAL A 852 -26.48 17.42 -11.85
CA VAL A 852 -27.63 17.32 -12.78
C VAL A 852 -27.19 17.16 -14.24
N PHE A 853 -28.04 16.51 -15.05
CA PHE A 853 -27.77 16.10 -16.44
C PHE A 853 -27.26 17.22 -17.37
N GLN A 854 -27.67 18.47 -17.14
CA GLN A 854 -27.31 19.61 -17.99
C GLN A 854 -25.93 20.22 -17.68
N GLN A 855 -25.17 19.68 -16.71
CA GLN A 855 -23.90 20.27 -16.27
C GLN A 855 -22.67 19.56 -16.81
N SER A 856 -21.61 20.34 -17.04
CA SER A 856 -20.29 19.88 -17.49
C SER A 856 -19.41 19.43 -16.30
N LEU A 857 -19.96 18.63 -15.36
CA LEU A 857 -19.17 18.12 -14.24
C LEU A 857 -18.46 16.81 -14.61
N LYS A 858 -17.14 16.84 -14.56
CA LYS A 858 -16.26 15.88 -15.20
C LYS A 858 -15.16 15.42 -14.26
N ALA A 859 -15.12 14.14 -13.91
CA ALA A 859 -14.06 13.58 -13.07
C ALA A 859 -12.79 13.30 -13.91
N PRO A 860 -11.59 13.60 -13.39
CA PRO A 860 -10.31 13.27 -14.04
C PRO A 860 -10.10 11.75 -14.11
N GLN A 861 -9.25 11.30 -15.03
CA GLN A 861 -8.92 9.87 -15.19
C GLN A 861 -7.45 9.62 -15.61
N GLN A 862 -6.52 10.56 -15.37
CA GLN A 862 -5.13 10.48 -15.84
C GLN A 862 -4.14 10.72 -14.69
N PRO A 863 -2.82 10.52 -14.92
CA PRO A 863 -1.88 11.63 -14.88
C PRO A 863 -1.69 12.26 -16.27
N ALA A 864 -1.83 13.59 -16.32
CA ALA A 864 -1.93 14.40 -17.53
C ALA A 864 -0.84 14.12 -18.58
N ASP A 865 -1.21 13.45 -19.69
CA ASP A 865 -0.53 13.70 -20.95
C ASP A 865 -1.19 14.92 -21.60
N ALA A 866 -0.40 15.82 -22.19
CA ALA A 866 -0.93 17.06 -22.78
C ALA A 866 -1.83 16.81 -24.00
N GLU A 867 -1.92 15.56 -24.48
CA GLU A 867 -2.58 15.17 -25.72
C GLU A 867 -4.03 14.70 -25.53
N HIS A 868 -4.46 14.24 -24.33
CA HIS A 868 -5.79 13.63 -24.15
C HIS A 868 -6.56 14.16 -22.92
N ASN A 869 -7.31 15.25 -23.03
CA ASN A 869 -8.18 15.77 -21.95
C ASN A 869 -9.50 14.97 -21.76
N LEU A 870 -9.44 13.63 -21.74
CA LEU A 870 -10.61 12.76 -21.57
C LEU A 870 -11.06 12.76 -20.09
N LYS A 871 -12.36 12.90 -19.84
CA LYS A 871 -12.94 12.93 -18.47
C LYS A 871 -14.19 12.06 -18.36
N VAL A 872 -14.49 11.55 -17.16
CA VAL A 872 -15.72 10.81 -16.86
C VAL A 872 -16.87 11.79 -16.64
N GLN A 873 -17.95 11.66 -17.43
CA GLN A 873 -19.12 12.53 -17.34
C GLN A 873 -20.06 12.09 -16.21
N LEU A 874 -19.98 12.73 -15.04
CA LEU A 874 -20.79 12.34 -13.88
C LEU A 874 -22.27 12.74 -14.00
N ALA A 875 -22.58 13.75 -14.81
CA ALA A 875 -23.95 14.25 -14.96
C ALA A 875 -24.94 13.27 -15.63
N ASP A 876 -24.45 12.28 -16.39
CA ASP A 876 -25.32 11.28 -17.05
C ASP A 876 -26.10 10.42 -16.02
N VAL A 877 -25.43 10.09 -14.91
CA VAL A 877 -26.05 9.48 -13.72
C VAL A 877 -26.53 10.57 -12.76
N GLY A 878 -25.68 11.51 -12.40
CA GLY A 878 -26.02 12.54 -11.43
C GLY A 878 -26.34 11.98 -10.03
N SER A 879 -26.82 12.85 -9.14
CA SER A 879 -26.95 12.53 -7.70
C SER A 879 -28.17 11.68 -7.30
N ARG A 880 -28.61 10.76 -8.16
CA ARG A 880 -29.70 9.80 -7.86
C ARG A 880 -29.27 8.77 -6.81
N LEU A 881 -30.25 8.21 -6.10
CA LEU A 881 -30.00 7.07 -5.21
C LEU A 881 -29.60 5.84 -6.03
N MET A 882 -28.61 5.07 -5.56
CA MET A 882 -28.02 3.96 -6.34
C MET A 882 -28.56 2.58 -5.98
N ASN A 883 -28.77 2.32 -4.68
CA ASN A 883 -29.44 1.13 -4.17
C ASN A 883 -30.05 1.40 -2.78
N ALA A 884 -30.97 0.54 -2.35
CA ALA A 884 -31.58 0.62 -1.02
C ALA A 884 -31.62 -0.77 -0.35
N VAL A 885 -31.28 -0.83 0.94
CA VAL A 885 -31.31 -2.07 1.74
C VAL A 885 -32.01 -1.83 3.07
N VAL A 886 -32.87 -2.75 3.48
CA VAL A 886 -33.52 -2.75 4.80
C VAL A 886 -32.79 -3.72 5.72
N ARG A 887 -32.45 -3.25 6.92
CA ARG A 887 -31.78 -4.04 7.97
C ARG A 887 -32.27 -3.69 9.38
N THR A 888 -32.41 -4.71 10.19
CA THR A 888 -32.80 -4.68 11.59
C THR A 888 -31.55 -4.90 12.42
N VAL A 889 -31.15 -3.85 13.13
CA VAL A 889 -29.91 -3.79 13.89
C VAL A 889 -30.27 -3.46 15.33
N GLY A 890 -29.87 -4.33 16.26
CA GLY A 890 -30.16 -4.12 17.69
C GLY A 890 -31.66 -3.98 18.01
N GLY A 891 -32.53 -4.65 17.24
CA GLY A 891 -33.99 -4.62 17.43
C GLY A 891 -34.72 -3.46 16.76
N ALA A 892 -34.01 -2.53 16.10
CA ALA A 892 -34.62 -1.43 15.34
C ALA A 892 -34.37 -1.61 13.83
N THR A 893 -35.38 -1.32 13.01
CA THR A 893 -35.29 -1.46 11.55
C THR A 893 -34.92 -0.15 10.88
N TYR A 894 -34.02 -0.23 9.91
CA TYR A 894 -33.48 0.90 9.16
C TYR A 894 -33.50 0.62 7.66
N LEU A 895 -33.75 1.65 6.86
CA LEU A 895 -33.44 1.66 5.43
C LEU A 895 -32.14 2.41 5.21
N TRP A 896 -31.23 1.81 4.46
CA TRP A 896 -29.96 2.39 4.07
C TRP A 896 -29.91 2.61 2.57
N THR A 897 -29.31 3.72 2.14
CA THR A 897 -29.11 4.05 0.72
C THR A 897 -27.88 4.92 0.55
N CYS A 898 -27.41 5.08 -0.68
CA CYS A 898 -26.28 5.94 -1.03
C CYS A 898 -26.45 6.62 -2.38
N HIS A 899 -25.70 7.71 -2.57
CA HIS A 899 -25.58 8.46 -3.82
C HIS A 899 -24.22 9.15 -3.90
N HIS A 900 -23.84 9.61 -5.08
CA HIS A 900 -22.70 10.52 -5.24
C HIS A 900 -23.19 11.97 -5.35
N VAL A 901 -22.44 12.91 -4.79
CA VAL A 901 -22.83 14.33 -4.65
C VAL A 901 -21.66 15.24 -4.99
N GLY A 902 -21.93 16.49 -5.36
CA GLY A 902 -20.92 17.53 -5.56
C GLY A 902 -20.62 18.31 -4.28
N LEU A 903 -19.36 18.71 -4.10
CA LEU A 903 -18.88 19.59 -3.04
C LEU A 903 -18.02 20.71 -3.63
N ASP A 904 -17.86 21.80 -2.87
CA ASP A 904 -16.99 22.93 -3.18
C ASP A 904 -15.98 23.18 -2.05
N GLY A 905 -14.81 23.72 -2.39
CA GLY A 905 -13.83 24.18 -1.41
C GLY A 905 -13.00 23.06 -0.77
N GLY A 906 -11.79 23.41 -0.34
CA GLY A 906 -10.78 22.46 0.15
C GLY A 906 -10.86 22.06 1.62
N SER A 907 -11.99 22.25 2.32
CA SER A 907 -12.05 21.95 3.77
C SER A 907 -13.35 21.38 4.30
N ASN A 908 -14.43 21.36 3.52
CA ASN A 908 -15.76 21.17 4.10
C ASN A 908 -16.45 19.89 3.63
N GLU A 909 -17.06 19.18 4.57
CA GLU A 909 -18.11 18.17 4.31
C GLU A 909 -19.42 18.82 3.85
N ARG A 910 -19.37 19.95 3.14
CA ARG A 910 -20.54 20.77 2.85
C ARG A 910 -20.37 21.48 1.51
N TYR A 911 -21.49 21.67 0.83
CA TYR A 911 -21.63 22.62 -0.27
C TYR A 911 -22.02 24.01 0.24
N ASP A 912 -21.20 25.02 -0.02
CA ASP A 912 -21.38 26.38 0.49
C ASP A 912 -21.82 27.39 -0.59
N GLY A 913 -22.12 26.93 -1.81
CA GLY A 913 -22.68 27.75 -2.89
C GLY A 913 -21.69 28.18 -3.98
N GLY A 914 -20.45 27.72 -3.89
CA GLY A 914 -19.39 27.93 -4.88
C GLY A 914 -19.43 26.97 -6.05
N THR A 915 -18.34 26.96 -6.83
CA THR A 915 -18.15 26.03 -7.94
C THR A 915 -17.81 24.64 -7.41
N VAL A 916 -18.58 23.64 -7.83
CA VAL A 916 -18.29 22.24 -7.51
C VAL A 916 -16.95 21.84 -8.11
N ASP A 917 -16.02 21.38 -7.26
CA ASP A 917 -14.64 21.08 -7.64
C ASP A 917 -14.23 19.62 -7.32
N ARG A 918 -15.17 18.83 -6.77
CA ARG A 918 -15.02 17.38 -6.53
C ARG A 918 -16.37 16.67 -6.36
N SER A 919 -16.36 15.35 -6.53
CA SER A 919 -17.48 14.48 -6.14
C SER A 919 -17.18 13.65 -4.89
N ALA A 920 -18.21 13.38 -4.11
CA ALA A 920 -18.16 12.63 -2.87
C ALA A 920 -19.24 11.54 -2.83
N ILE A 921 -19.07 10.54 -1.99
CA ILE A 921 -20.13 9.54 -1.71
C ILE A 921 -20.83 9.90 -0.42
N GLN A 922 -22.16 9.93 -0.43
CA GLN A 922 -22.95 10.08 0.79
C GLN A 922 -23.84 8.84 1.01
N TRP A 923 -23.81 8.34 2.24
CA TRP A 923 -24.70 7.27 2.71
C TRP A 923 -25.72 7.85 3.69
N LEU A 924 -26.91 7.26 3.68
CA LEU A 924 -28.04 7.66 4.52
C LEU A 924 -28.55 6.43 5.26
N ARG A 925 -28.85 6.60 6.55
CA ARG A 925 -29.59 5.65 7.37
C ARG A 925 -30.90 6.29 7.83
N LEU A 926 -32.01 5.71 7.38
CA LEU A 926 -33.36 6.16 7.68
C LEU A 926 -33.99 5.20 8.68
N GLN A 927 -34.45 5.70 9.82
CA GLN A 927 -35.19 4.90 10.81
C GLN A 927 -36.55 4.53 10.22
N VAL A 928 -36.89 3.24 10.25
CA VAL A 928 -38.25 2.76 9.98
C VAL A 928 -39.06 2.84 11.27
N THR A 929 -40.21 3.51 11.23
CA THR A 929 -41.16 3.54 12.35
C THR A 929 -42.32 2.60 12.05
N THR A 930 -42.30 1.38 12.60
CA THR A 930 -43.22 0.28 12.24
C THR A 930 -44.71 0.63 12.40
N GLY A 931 -45.09 1.41 13.42
CA GLY A 931 -46.50 1.81 13.64
C GLY A 931 -47.00 2.88 12.66
N ALA A 932 -46.20 3.91 12.40
CA ALA A 932 -46.54 4.98 11.47
C ALA A 932 -46.22 4.62 10.00
N GLN A 933 -45.48 3.52 9.79
CA GLN A 933 -44.86 3.13 8.54
C GLN A 933 -44.21 4.34 7.85
N SER A 934 -43.33 5.05 8.56
CA SER A 934 -42.64 6.23 8.05
C SER A 934 -41.13 6.09 8.11
N LEU A 935 -40.43 6.87 7.29
CA LEU A 935 -38.97 7.01 7.31
C LEU A 935 -38.57 8.39 7.85
N ALA A 936 -37.56 8.39 8.73
CA ALA A 936 -36.93 9.60 9.25
C ALA A 936 -35.40 9.50 9.19
N TYR A 937 -34.70 10.61 8.94
CA TYR A 937 -33.23 10.65 9.03
C TYR A 937 -32.77 10.24 10.43
N SER A 938 -31.86 9.28 10.51
CA SER A 938 -31.30 8.79 11.79
C SER A 938 -29.78 8.91 11.86
N ALA A 939 -29.10 8.74 10.73
CA ALA A 939 -27.66 8.97 10.58
C ALA A 939 -27.33 9.15 9.10
N TYR A 940 -26.19 9.77 8.84
CA TYR A 940 -25.61 9.90 7.51
C TYR A 940 -24.10 10.02 7.65
N GLY A 941 -23.40 9.96 6.53
CA GLY A 941 -21.98 10.30 6.46
C GLY A 941 -21.52 10.44 5.02
N ARG A 942 -20.33 11.01 4.85
CA ARG A 942 -19.77 11.32 3.54
C ARG A 942 -18.32 10.87 3.41
N VAL A 943 -17.98 10.32 2.25
CA VAL A 943 -16.61 10.02 1.81
C VAL A 943 -16.22 11.11 0.82
N TYR A 944 -15.24 11.92 1.18
CA TYR A 944 -14.78 13.06 0.40
C TYR A 944 -13.28 13.30 0.62
N ASP A 945 -12.66 14.05 -0.29
CA ASP A 945 -11.25 14.42 -0.18
C ASP A 945 -11.11 15.90 0.17
N THR A 946 -10.34 16.16 1.23
CA THR A 946 -10.04 17.50 1.76
C THR A 946 -8.90 18.19 1.03
N ALA A 947 -8.25 17.57 0.04
CA ALA A 947 -7.16 18.22 -0.69
C ALA A 947 -7.64 19.47 -1.45
N SER A 948 -7.00 20.63 -1.24
CA SER A 948 -7.35 21.86 -1.96
C SER A 948 -6.92 21.86 -3.44
N ILE A 949 -5.96 21.01 -3.81
CA ILE A 949 -5.42 20.86 -5.17
C ILE A 949 -5.48 19.38 -5.54
N ASN A 950 -5.98 19.07 -6.74
CA ASN A 950 -6.10 17.71 -7.28
C ASN A 950 -6.82 16.71 -6.32
N PRO A 951 -8.01 17.05 -5.77
CA PRO A 951 -8.75 16.13 -4.92
C PRO A 951 -9.17 14.86 -5.66
N TYR A 952 -9.37 13.78 -4.92
CA TYR A 952 -10.09 12.62 -5.41
C TYR A 952 -11.56 12.94 -5.69
N TRP A 953 -12.03 12.30 -6.75
CA TRP A 953 -13.42 12.23 -7.16
C TRP A 953 -13.91 10.81 -6.87
N TYR A 954 -15.01 10.70 -6.14
CA TYR A 954 -15.65 9.43 -5.81
C TYR A 954 -17.03 9.34 -6.46
N TYR A 955 -17.35 8.22 -7.10
CA TYR A 955 -18.60 8.10 -7.87
C TYR A 955 -19.09 6.64 -8.01
N MET A 956 -20.37 6.51 -8.35
CA MET A 956 -21.11 5.26 -8.52
C MET A 956 -21.09 4.35 -7.27
N PRO A 957 -21.63 4.78 -6.12
CA PRO A 957 -21.57 3.98 -4.91
C PRO A 957 -22.62 2.88 -4.83
N SER A 958 -22.29 1.84 -4.07
CA SER A 958 -23.22 0.79 -3.66
C SER A 958 -23.03 0.43 -2.20
N VAL A 959 -24.13 0.33 -1.44
CA VAL A 959 -24.11 0.08 0.01
C VAL A 959 -24.64 -1.31 0.38
N ALA A 960 -23.98 -1.98 1.31
CA ALA A 960 -24.53 -3.14 2.01
C ALA A 960 -24.35 -3.01 3.53
N VAL A 961 -25.25 -3.62 4.29
CA VAL A 961 -25.24 -3.61 5.76
C VAL A 961 -25.50 -5.01 6.26
N ASN A 962 -24.68 -5.52 7.19
CA ASN A 962 -24.87 -6.83 7.81
C ASN A 962 -25.83 -6.77 9.01
N ALA A 963 -26.18 -7.92 9.59
CA ALA A 963 -27.09 -7.98 10.74
C ALA A 963 -26.49 -7.34 12.03
N ALA A 964 -25.16 -7.23 12.11
CA ALA A 964 -24.49 -6.55 13.21
C ALA A 964 -24.59 -5.01 13.11
N GLY A 965 -24.92 -4.48 11.93
CA GLY A 965 -24.97 -3.03 11.66
C GLY A 965 -23.66 -2.44 11.13
N ASP A 966 -22.71 -3.28 10.75
CA ASP A 966 -21.56 -2.86 9.95
C ASP A 966 -22.02 -2.60 8.51
N MET A 967 -21.36 -1.66 7.83
CA MET A 967 -21.69 -1.22 6.48
C MET A 967 -20.43 -1.25 5.61
N LEU A 968 -20.58 -1.66 4.35
CA LEU A 968 -19.58 -1.48 3.31
C LEU A 968 -20.14 -0.60 2.18
N LEU A 969 -19.34 0.37 1.73
CA LEU A 969 -19.55 1.13 0.50
C LEU A 969 -18.48 0.72 -0.51
N GLY A 970 -18.88 0.34 -1.71
CA GLY A 970 -17.98 0.12 -2.85
C GLY A 970 -18.25 1.15 -3.94
N PHE A 971 -17.20 1.70 -4.55
CA PHE A 971 -17.31 2.75 -5.58
C PHE A 971 -16.01 2.89 -6.40
N SER A 972 -16.09 3.64 -7.50
CA SER A 972 -14.93 4.06 -8.28
C SER A 972 -14.33 5.37 -7.75
N ALA A 973 -13.01 5.54 -7.90
CA ALA A 973 -12.33 6.80 -7.60
C ALA A 973 -11.21 7.14 -8.58
N SER A 974 -10.97 8.43 -8.77
CA SER A 974 -9.87 8.93 -9.60
C SER A 974 -9.44 10.34 -9.17
N LYS A 975 -8.24 10.77 -9.59
CA LYS A 975 -7.80 12.17 -9.43
C LYS A 975 -6.93 12.59 -10.63
N ALA A 976 -6.49 13.84 -10.66
CA ALA A 976 -5.73 14.38 -11.80
C ALA A 976 -4.37 13.70 -12.06
N THR A 977 -3.88 12.91 -11.11
CA THR A 977 -2.62 12.16 -11.20
C THR A 977 -2.79 10.65 -11.12
N GLU A 978 -4.02 10.12 -11.06
CA GLU A 978 -4.29 8.69 -10.91
C GLU A 978 -5.46 8.22 -11.78
N TYR A 979 -5.29 7.03 -12.34
CA TYR A 979 -6.32 6.34 -13.12
C TYR A 979 -7.50 5.87 -12.27
N ILE A 980 -8.64 5.62 -12.94
CA ILE A 980 -9.87 5.17 -12.28
C ILE A 980 -9.65 3.81 -11.63
N SER A 981 -9.86 3.76 -10.32
CA SER A 981 -9.54 2.64 -9.45
C SER A 981 -10.78 2.18 -8.67
N ALA A 982 -10.75 0.93 -8.22
CA ALA A 982 -11.77 0.32 -7.40
C ALA A 982 -11.48 0.54 -5.90
N ILE A 983 -12.41 1.18 -5.20
CA ILE A 983 -12.28 1.61 -3.80
C ILE A 983 -13.45 1.07 -2.96
N TRP A 984 -13.21 0.86 -1.66
CA TRP A 984 -14.29 0.70 -0.69
C TRP A 984 -14.05 1.47 0.61
N VAL A 985 -15.11 1.65 1.40
CA VAL A 985 -15.09 2.19 2.76
C VAL A 985 -15.95 1.30 3.66
N GLY A 986 -15.40 0.93 4.82
CA GLY A 986 -16.12 0.21 5.85
C GLY A 986 -16.56 1.13 6.98
N ARG A 987 -17.72 0.85 7.58
CA ARG A 987 -18.19 1.47 8.82
C ARG A 987 -18.64 0.40 9.78
N ARG A 988 -18.05 0.34 10.97
CA ARG A 988 -18.49 -0.54 12.05
C ARG A 988 -19.82 -0.07 12.65
N ALA A 989 -20.59 -0.98 13.24
CA ALA A 989 -21.84 -0.67 13.93
C ALA A 989 -21.70 0.44 15.00
N ASN A 990 -20.56 0.47 15.70
CA ASN A 990 -20.21 1.48 16.70
C ASN A 990 -19.92 2.89 16.13
N GLY A 991 -20.00 3.07 14.81
CA GLY A 991 -19.80 4.35 14.13
C GLY A 991 -18.38 4.63 13.65
N GLN A 992 -17.41 3.76 13.93
CA GLN A 992 -16.07 3.89 13.37
C GLN A 992 -16.09 3.68 11.86
N ILE A 993 -15.53 4.61 11.09
CA ILE A 993 -15.41 4.55 9.63
C ILE A 993 -13.93 4.39 9.26
N SER A 994 -13.64 3.54 8.28
CA SER A 994 -12.30 3.43 7.68
C SER A 994 -12.02 4.60 6.74
N GLY A 995 -10.76 4.88 6.43
CA GLY A 995 -10.45 5.68 5.23
C GLY A 995 -10.94 4.99 3.95
N PRO A 996 -10.97 5.69 2.80
CA PRO A 996 -11.10 5.05 1.49
C PRO A 996 -9.93 4.09 1.26
N LEU A 997 -10.23 2.89 0.78
CA LEU A 997 -9.25 1.82 0.65
C LEU A 997 -9.25 1.28 -0.75
N LEU A 998 -8.08 1.39 -1.38
CA LEU A 998 -7.81 0.79 -2.67
C LEU A 998 -7.78 -0.73 -2.55
N PHE A 999 -8.43 -1.40 -3.48
CA PHE A 999 -8.22 -2.84 -3.66
C PHE A 999 -7.84 -3.26 -5.08
N GLN A 1000 -8.13 -2.43 -6.10
CA GLN A 1000 -7.55 -2.60 -7.43
C GLN A 1000 -7.25 -1.24 -8.07
N THR A 1001 -6.00 -1.05 -8.49
CA THR A 1001 -5.57 0.19 -9.15
C THR A 1001 -5.95 0.20 -10.62
N GLY A 1002 -6.35 1.38 -11.11
CA GLY A 1002 -6.37 1.67 -12.53
C GLY A 1002 -4.97 1.61 -13.14
N ARG A 1003 -4.88 1.20 -14.40
CA ARG A 1003 -3.64 1.00 -15.15
C ARG A 1003 -3.57 1.80 -16.45
N ALA A 1004 -4.68 2.41 -16.87
CA ALA A 1004 -4.81 3.23 -18.07
C ALA A 1004 -5.95 4.25 -17.94
N TYR A 1005 -6.13 5.11 -18.95
CA TYR A 1005 -7.33 5.94 -19.11
C TYR A 1005 -8.40 5.16 -19.86
N VAL A 1006 -9.66 5.61 -19.87
CA VAL A 1006 -10.76 5.01 -20.65
C VAL A 1006 -11.17 5.96 -21.77
N ALA A 1007 -11.44 5.38 -22.95
CA ALA A 1007 -11.75 6.11 -24.19
C ALA A 1007 -12.96 5.53 -24.93
N LEU A 1008 -13.80 4.70 -24.27
CA LEU A 1008 -14.97 4.09 -24.90
C LEU A 1008 -16.06 5.13 -25.18
N ASN A 1009 -16.58 5.11 -26.42
CA ASN A 1009 -17.68 5.95 -26.90
C ASN A 1009 -17.49 7.46 -26.62
N PRO A 1010 -16.41 8.10 -27.11
CA PRO A 1010 -16.11 9.50 -26.81
C PRO A 1010 -17.20 10.39 -27.40
N ARG A 1011 -17.94 11.10 -26.55
CA ARG A 1011 -18.90 12.12 -27.00
C ARG A 1011 -18.18 13.46 -27.15
N VAL A 1012 -18.34 14.09 -28.31
CA VAL A 1012 -17.99 15.50 -28.49
C VAL A 1012 -19.01 16.33 -27.73
N VAL A 1013 -18.60 16.95 -26.63
CA VAL A 1013 -19.42 17.98 -25.97
C VAL A 1013 -19.13 19.29 -26.68
N PRO A 1014 -20.13 19.99 -27.24
CA PRO A 1014 -19.94 21.34 -27.77
C PRO A 1014 -19.37 22.23 -26.66
N PRO A 1015 -18.37 23.08 -26.95
CA PRO A 1015 -17.86 24.03 -25.97
C PRO A 1015 -19.00 24.89 -25.39
N ASP A 1016 -18.98 25.08 -24.09
CA ASP A 1016 -19.81 26.03 -23.34
C ASP A 1016 -19.53 27.50 -23.75
N ASP A 1017 -18.37 27.74 -24.35
CA ASP A 1017 -18.00 28.99 -25.03
C ASP A 1017 -17.25 28.66 -26.33
N GLN A 1018 -17.60 29.31 -27.46
CA GLN A 1018 -17.08 29.06 -28.81
C GLN A 1018 -15.54 29.24 -28.98
N GLN A 1019 -14.82 29.48 -27.89
CA GLN A 1019 -13.38 29.73 -27.84
C GLN A 1019 -12.58 28.59 -27.18
N GLN A 1020 -13.20 27.53 -26.67
CA GLN A 1020 -12.48 26.37 -26.11
C GLN A 1020 -12.40 25.18 -27.09
N PRO A 1021 -11.28 24.44 -27.13
CA PRO A 1021 -11.16 23.22 -27.92
C PRO A 1021 -12.19 22.16 -27.46
N PRO A 1022 -12.64 21.24 -28.35
CA PRO A 1022 -13.63 20.24 -28.02
C PRO A 1022 -13.15 19.36 -26.85
N ILE A 1023 -13.99 19.24 -25.81
CA ILE A 1023 -13.74 18.33 -24.69
C ILE A 1023 -14.37 16.98 -25.03
N TYR A 1024 -13.53 15.94 -25.06
CA TYR A 1024 -13.98 14.56 -25.23
C TYR A 1024 -14.40 13.99 -23.86
N SER A 1025 -15.67 13.61 -23.72
CA SER A 1025 -16.20 12.97 -22.52
C SER A 1025 -16.43 11.48 -22.75
N VAL A 1026 -16.21 10.66 -21.72
CA VAL A 1026 -16.43 9.21 -21.78
C VAL A 1026 -17.48 8.78 -20.77
N ARG A 1027 -18.22 7.73 -21.10
CA ARG A 1027 -19.12 7.07 -20.16
C ARG A 1027 -18.34 6.09 -19.29
N TRP A 1028 -18.73 6.02 -18.02
CA TRP A 1028 -18.28 5.07 -17.02
C TRP A 1028 -19.51 4.37 -16.46
N GLY A 1029 -19.40 3.09 -16.09
CA GLY A 1029 -20.54 2.27 -15.69
C GLY A 1029 -21.48 2.97 -14.72
N ASP A 1030 -22.78 2.77 -14.92
CA ASP A 1030 -23.81 3.45 -14.13
C ASP A 1030 -24.05 2.78 -12.78
N TYR A 1031 -23.44 1.60 -12.55
CA TYR A 1031 -23.64 0.79 -11.35
C TYR A 1031 -22.36 0.29 -10.72
N SER A 1032 -22.53 -0.06 -9.45
CA SER A 1032 -21.56 -0.80 -8.67
C SER A 1032 -22.34 -1.71 -7.74
N ALA A 1033 -21.72 -2.81 -7.28
CA ALA A 1033 -22.42 -3.76 -6.43
C ALA A 1033 -21.64 -4.06 -5.16
N THR A 1034 -22.37 -3.97 -4.05
CA THR A 1034 -21.94 -4.40 -2.73
C THR A 1034 -23.07 -5.21 -2.10
N CYS A 1035 -22.76 -6.37 -1.53
CA CYS A 1035 -23.72 -7.26 -0.89
C CYS A 1035 -23.13 -7.95 0.35
N VAL A 1036 -23.98 -8.57 1.15
CA VAL A 1036 -23.56 -9.33 2.34
C VAL A 1036 -23.48 -10.81 1.97
N ASP A 1037 -22.43 -11.49 2.41
CA ASP A 1037 -22.33 -12.95 2.32
C ASP A 1037 -23.50 -13.60 3.08
N PRO A 1038 -24.09 -14.71 2.60
CA PRO A 1038 -25.11 -15.44 3.35
C PRO A 1038 -24.69 -15.84 4.76
N ASP A 1039 -23.39 -15.95 5.05
CA ASP A 1039 -22.88 -16.17 6.41
C ASP A 1039 -23.14 -14.99 7.37
N GLY A 1040 -23.51 -13.81 6.85
CA GLY A 1040 -23.87 -12.61 7.60
C GLY A 1040 -22.67 -11.86 8.21
N THR A 1041 -21.45 -12.34 8.01
CA THR A 1041 -20.22 -11.82 8.63
C THR A 1041 -19.33 -11.05 7.65
N ARG A 1042 -19.41 -11.37 6.35
CA ARG A 1042 -18.59 -10.74 5.31
C ARG A 1042 -19.42 -9.93 4.33
N PHE A 1043 -18.74 -9.02 3.68
CA PHE A 1043 -19.23 -8.26 2.54
C PHE A 1043 -18.52 -8.71 1.28
N TRP A 1044 -19.19 -8.54 0.16
CA TRP A 1044 -18.64 -8.73 -1.16
C TRP A 1044 -18.91 -7.47 -1.98
N THR A 1045 -17.91 -7.02 -2.73
CA THR A 1045 -18.04 -5.88 -3.63
C THR A 1045 -17.37 -6.17 -4.96
N THR A 1046 -17.99 -5.74 -6.06
CA THR A 1046 -17.40 -5.73 -7.39
C THR A 1046 -17.45 -4.33 -7.97
N GLN A 1047 -16.33 -3.89 -8.53
CA GLN A 1047 -16.14 -2.52 -9.01
C GLN A 1047 -15.36 -2.55 -10.33
N GLU A 1048 -15.67 -1.60 -11.21
CA GLU A 1048 -14.86 -1.31 -12.38
C GLU A 1048 -13.55 -0.61 -12.01
N TYR A 1049 -12.52 -0.88 -12.80
CA TYR A 1049 -11.26 -0.13 -12.83
C TYR A 1049 -10.80 0.06 -14.28
N ALA A 1050 -10.04 1.13 -14.53
CA ALA A 1050 -9.54 1.40 -15.87
C ALA A 1050 -8.36 0.46 -16.18
N GLU A 1051 -8.43 -0.27 -17.29
CA GLU A 1051 -7.48 -1.32 -17.66
C GLU A 1051 -6.86 -1.04 -19.03
N LYS A 1052 -5.64 -1.56 -19.22
CA LYS A 1052 -4.95 -1.52 -20.50
C LYS A 1052 -5.35 -2.72 -21.35
N ASP A 1053 -5.76 -2.49 -22.59
CA ASP A 1053 -5.88 -3.54 -23.59
C ASP A 1053 -4.51 -3.77 -24.28
N PRO A 1054 -3.84 -4.93 -24.07
CA PRO A 1054 -2.58 -5.24 -24.74
C PRO A 1054 -2.75 -5.60 -26.22
N ALA A 1055 -3.97 -5.90 -26.70
CA ALA A 1055 -4.24 -6.25 -28.10
C ALA A 1055 -4.40 -5.02 -29.01
N ARG A 1056 -4.68 -3.85 -28.44
CA ARG A 1056 -4.83 -2.58 -29.17
C ARG A 1056 -3.87 -1.51 -28.64
N PRO A 1057 -2.64 -1.42 -29.17
CA PRO A 1057 -1.70 -0.38 -28.74
C PRO A 1057 -2.22 1.00 -29.14
N VAL A 1058 -2.12 1.95 -28.21
CA VAL A 1058 -2.41 3.38 -28.40
C VAL A 1058 -1.74 3.87 -29.69
N ARG A 1059 -2.55 4.31 -30.66
CA ARG A 1059 -2.06 5.00 -31.85
C ARG A 1059 -2.19 6.50 -31.62
N PRO A 1060 -1.14 7.29 -31.87
CA PRO A 1060 -1.30 8.74 -31.90
C PRO A 1060 -2.35 9.06 -32.97
N ASN A 1061 -3.40 9.77 -32.58
CA ASN A 1061 -4.49 10.28 -33.44
C ASN A 1061 -5.66 9.32 -33.74
N VAL A 1062 -5.75 8.15 -33.10
CA VAL A 1062 -6.95 7.32 -33.18
C VAL A 1062 -7.44 7.03 -31.76
N MET A 1063 -8.64 7.52 -31.42
CA MET A 1063 -9.38 7.24 -30.17
C MET A 1063 -9.86 5.77 -30.10
N GLU A 1064 -9.11 4.85 -30.67
CA GLU A 1064 -9.41 3.43 -30.70
C GLU A 1064 -8.44 2.73 -29.76
N ALA A 1065 -8.85 2.68 -28.48
CA ALA A 1065 -8.69 1.57 -27.54
C ALA A 1065 -8.22 1.99 -26.15
N ASN A 1066 -9.13 1.84 -25.17
CA ASN A 1066 -8.80 1.53 -23.78
C ASN A 1066 -9.91 0.68 -23.16
N ALA A 1067 -9.53 -0.22 -22.27
CA ALA A 1067 -10.41 -1.21 -21.66
C ALA A 1067 -10.84 -0.82 -20.24
N TRP A 1068 -11.89 -1.47 -19.78
CA TRP A 1068 -12.25 -1.57 -18.38
C TRP A 1068 -12.01 -3.02 -17.93
N GLY A 1069 -11.88 -3.22 -16.62
CA GLY A 1069 -11.99 -4.53 -16.00
C GLY A 1069 -12.82 -4.42 -14.73
N THR A 1070 -13.39 -5.54 -14.28
CA THR A 1070 -13.98 -5.63 -12.94
C THR A 1070 -13.06 -6.39 -11.99
N TRP A 1071 -13.13 -6.02 -10.71
CA TRP A 1071 -12.44 -6.72 -9.64
C TRP A 1071 -13.39 -7.02 -8.51
N ILE A 1072 -13.34 -8.24 -8.01
CA ILE A 1072 -14.23 -8.75 -6.96
C ILE A 1072 -13.42 -8.91 -5.68
N ALA A 1073 -13.95 -8.40 -4.57
CA ALA A 1073 -13.32 -8.50 -3.25
C ALA A 1073 -14.32 -8.93 -2.18
N SER A 1074 -13.85 -9.80 -1.29
CA SER A 1074 -14.52 -10.12 -0.02
C SER A 1074 -13.85 -9.33 1.11
N VAL A 1075 -14.66 -8.71 1.95
CA VAL A 1075 -14.23 -7.84 3.06
C VAL A 1075 -14.92 -8.26 4.34
N GLN A 1076 -14.15 -8.46 5.40
CA GLN A 1076 -14.63 -8.77 6.74
C GLN A 1076 -14.43 -7.55 7.66
N PRO A 1077 -15.46 -7.14 8.43
CA PRO A 1077 -15.33 -6.09 9.44
C PRO A 1077 -14.34 -6.41 10.54
#